data_AF-A0A7Z9FUI8-F1
#
_entry.id   AF-A0A7Z9FUI8-F1
#
_cell.length_a   1.000
_cell.length_b   1.000
_cell.length_c   1.000
_cell.angle_alpha   90.00
_cell.angle_beta   90.00
_cell.angle_gamma   90.00
#
_symmetry.space_group_name_H-M   'P 1'
#
loop_
_entity.id
_entity.type
_entity.pdbx_description
1 polymer ?
#
loop_
_entity_poly.entity_id
_entity_poly.type
_entity_poly.pdbx_seq_one_letter_code
_entity_poly.pdbx_strand_id
1 'polypeptide(L)'
;MEVERADSLLETEPKSALESLYRAADWFREAVTLRDDIDARHNLEVVLKRAMVLSDSLGEIEKGDLLKKVNETIVIQREFLDVVRKEVDLGEVETYTSKQSRRKLRSLAVQQLDVLSESQQLTKDAGREVDSLRGKNESDQTPEDKMRVAQLERLLHYLHRSQERMGQARRRLRTSQIERAYRRAATALTELKRGRDQLLDPVTRIDVLLNDSVELIQQTGVKANQGEKLSLQPGRGLPVWLTGEYLTDTQTSLSERVQELYQGLSAGLANQTEQEMPEDPEQQQLIGNLQKAVPWIGKSQQRFSDAIAQLESFYYENAIGLQNEGITSLATAREFFLDLRQLIESVYQDQIRIQQYLDPSAVNEVPFPTVNNSSTDDLISRGASKIEFLQQVSEYFPLISEFQDKNIERTVRLANLIELDLNQLNIVQEKMASQAQIGGKSSTSKKQIGNMLPSQSSANQSTELEVEKTRLEEAKRLQKKALEQFTSNRKILTNLISKKGVNAVSISSLRPVKSSVDRSVQTIEQLRRLFFSLIEHLRDTAQKQVELGDETQDAVTLAETASKAETLSRLGPLSAKQHSLSAVTDTIADALAKQSEHIVQQSAQNTGQNVDAGQILEKIQRAGQLVSDAKLKMDNVVYMMTRDEIPLDDIGPQQKAASKNLIQALALLEPPQQQQEQDQQQQEQDQQQQEQDQQQQEQNQQQQQEQGNLNQMLQGVRDREAQRRQDQKEKQKRSSGYEPVEKDW
;
A
#
# COMPACT_ATOMS: atom_id res chain seq x y z
N MET A 1 -8.28 -27.06 -39.36
CA MET A 1 -6.84 -27.36 -39.41
C MET A 1 -5.97 -26.26 -38.78
N GLU A 2 -5.80 -25.07 -39.38
CA GLU A 2 -4.95 -24.01 -38.76
C GLU A 2 -5.51 -23.46 -37.44
N VAL A 3 -6.84 -23.35 -37.31
CA VAL A 3 -7.50 -22.99 -36.04
C VAL A 3 -7.31 -24.06 -34.97
N GLU A 4 -7.45 -25.34 -35.32
CA GLU A 4 -7.22 -26.46 -34.39
C GLU A 4 -5.74 -26.56 -33.97
N ARG A 5 -4.83 -26.22 -34.89
CA ARG A 5 -3.40 -26.11 -34.60
C ARG A 5 -3.13 -24.97 -33.62
N ALA A 6 -3.76 -23.82 -33.82
CA ALA A 6 -3.69 -22.71 -32.86
C ALA A 6 -4.22 -23.13 -31.48
N ASP A 7 -5.36 -23.81 -31.41
CA ASP A 7 -5.94 -24.28 -30.15
C ASP A 7 -5.01 -25.29 -29.43
N SER A 8 -4.30 -26.16 -30.16
CA SER A 8 -3.35 -27.12 -29.57
C SER A 8 -2.06 -26.48 -29.04
N LEU A 9 -1.67 -25.33 -29.59
CA LEU A 9 -0.45 -24.61 -29.22
C LEU A 9 -0.70 -23.50 -28.21
N LEU A 10 -1.96 -23.18 -27.91
CA LEU A 10 -2.33 -21.99 -27.14
C LEU A 10 -1.75 -21.99 -25.71
N GLU A 11 -1.67 -23.15 -25.07
CA GLU A 11 -1.12 -23.30 -23.71
C GLU A 11 0.41 -23.47 -23.67
N THR A 12 1.00 -24.01 -24.74
CA THR A 12 2.42 -24.44 -24.76
C THR A 12 3.33 -23.49 -25.53
N GLU A 13 2.86 -22.98 -26.68
CA GLU A 13 3.58 -22.08 -27.57
C GLU A 13 2.64 -20.97 -28.10
N PRO A 14 2.22 -20.03 -27.24
CA PRO A 14 1.18 -19.05 -27.60
C PRO A 14 1.57 -18.13 -28.78
N LYS A 15 2.87 -17.88 -29.00
CA LYS A 15 3.36 -17.15 -30.19
C LYS A 15 3.11 -17.93 -31.48
N SER A 16 3.36 -19.23 -31.48
CA SER A 16 3.12 -20.11 -32.63
C SER A 16 1.63 -20.36 -32.85
N ALA A 17 0.82 -20.34 -31.78
CA ALA A 17 -0.64 -20.31 -31.88
C ALA A 17 -1.15 -19.03 -32.57
N LEU A 18 -0.59 -17.86 -32.23
CA LEU A 18 -0.93 -16.59 -32.87
C LEU A 18 -0.59 -16.59 -34.38
N GLU A 19 0.60 -17.06 -34.75
CA GLU A 19 0.96 -17.23 -36.17
C GLU A 19 0.00 -18.15 -36.92
N SER A 20 -0.46 -19.21 -36.28
CA SER A 20 -1.44 -20.15 -36.86
C SER A 20 -2.82 -19.50 -37.05
N LEU A 21 -3.23 -18.61 -36.14
CA LEU A 21 -4.45 -17.81 -36.29
C LEU A 21 -4.35 -16.79 -37.44
N TYR A 22 -3.21 -16.12 -37.62
CA TYR A 22 -3.03 -15.22 -38.76
C TYR A 22 -3.05 -15.96 -40.10
N ARG A 23 -2.42 -17.14 -40.18
CA ARG A 23 -2.53 -18.00 -41.37
C ARG A 23 -3.97 -18.42 -41.63
N ALA A 24 -4.73 -18.78 -40.59
CA ALA A 24 -6.15 -19.10 -40.73
C ALA A 24 -6.97 -17.89 -41.23
N ALA A 25 -6.67 -16.69 -40.76
CA ALA A 25 -7.31 -15.45 -41.23
C ALA A 25 -7.03 -15.20 -42.72
N ASP A 26 -5.80 -15.46 -43.19
CA ASP A 26 -5.46 -15.30 -44.61
C ASP A 26 -6.23 -16.28 -45.50
N TRP A 27 -6.41 -17.54 -45.07
CA TRP A 27 -7.26 -18.50 -45.77
C TRP A 27 -8.73 -18.06 -45.84
N PHE A 28 -9.28 -17.49 -44.76
CA PHE A 28 -10.66 -16.98 -44.78
C PHE A 28 -10.80 -15.70 -45.61
N ARG A 29 -9.79 -14.83 -45.65
CA ARG A 29 -9.76 -13.68 -46.58
C ARG A 29 -9.78 -14.14 -48.03
N GLU A 30 -9.00 -15.16 -48.37
CA GLU A 30 -8.98 -15.74 -49.72
C GLU A 30 -10.32 -16.43 -50.06
N ALA A 31 -10.94 -17.12 -49.11
CA ALA A 31 -12.26 -17.70 -49.30
C ALA A 31 -13.34 -16.64 -49.56
N VAL A 32 -13.34 -15.54 -48.79
CA VAL A 32 -14.28 -14.41 -48.96
C VAL A 32 -14.10 -13.69 -50.30
N THR A 33 -12.87 -13.61 -50.82
CA THR A 33 -12.62 -12.99 -52.13
C THR A 33 -13.01 -13.90 -53.30
N LEU A 34 -12.88 -15.22 -53.14
CA LEU A 34 -13.24 -16.20 -54.17
C LEU A 34 -14.74 -16.53 -54.21
N ARG A 35 -15.42 -16.49 -53.07
CA ARG A 35 -16.87 -16.65 -52.93
C ARG A 35 -17.36 -15.72 -51.82
N ASP A 36 -18.38 -14.92 -52.12
CA ASP A 36 -18.98 -14.05 -51.11
C ASP A 36 -19.83 -14.84 -50.11
N ASP A 37 -19.15 -15.62 -49.26
CA ASP A 37 -19.72 -16.56 -48.33
C ASP A 37 -19.85 -15.94 -46.93
N ILE A 38 -21.06 -15.92 -46.40
CA ILE A 38 -21.43 -15.35 -45.10
C ILE A 38 -20.69 -16.09 -43.97
N ASP A 39 -20.52 -17.40 -44.09
CA ASP A 39 -19.86 -18.22 -43.07
C ASP A 39 -18.35 -17.96 -43.06
N ALA A 40 -17.75 -17.71 -44.23
CA ALA A 40 -16.33 -17.35 -44.32
C ALA A 40 -16.05 -15.96 -43.73
N ARG A 41 -16.97 -14.99 -43.90
CA ARG A 41 -16.88 -13.67 -43.25
C ARG A 41 -17.00 -13.78 -41.73
N HIS A 42 -17.94 -14.57 -41.24
CA HIS A 42 -18.11 -14.78 -39.80
C HIS A 42 -16.88 -15.47 -39.18
N ASN A 43 -16.35 -16.51 -39.83
CA ASN A 43 -15.16 -17.21 -39.36
C ASN A 43 -13.91 -16.32 -39.40
N LEU A 44 -13.78 -15.46 -40.42
CA LEU A 44 -12.71 -14.45 -40.48
C LEU A 44 -12.77 -13.50 -39.28
N GLU A 45 -13.96 -12.98 -38.95
CA GLU A 45 -14.16 -12.09 -37.81
C GLU A 45 -13.80 -12.77 -36.48
N VAL A 46 -14.24 -14.02 -36.28
CA VAL A 46 -13.94 -14.79 -35.08
C VAL A 46 -12.44 -15.05 -34.94
N VAL A 47 -11.76 -15.45 -36.02
CA VAL A 47 -10.31 -15.71 -36.01
C VAL A 47 -9.51 -14.45 -35.77
N LEU A 48 -9.86 -13.33 -36.41
CA LEU A 48 -9.21 -12.04 -36.19
C LEU A 48 -9.40 -11.55 -34.76
N LYS A 49 -10.58 -11.72 -34.17
CA LYS A 49 -10.84 -11.37 -32.78
C LYS A 49 -10.03 -12.24 -31.81
N ARG A 50 -9.91 -13.55 -32.07
CA ARG A 50 -9.05 -14.45 -31.28
C ARG A 50 -7.57 -14.09 -31.41
N ALA A 51 -7.11 -13.77 -32.62
CA ALA A 51 -5.74 -13.33 -32.87
C ALA A 51 -5.43 -12.01 -32.14
N MET A 52 -6.36 -11.06 -32.16
CA MET A 52 -6.25 -9.81 -31.42
C MET A 52 -6.11 -10.04 -29.91
N VAL A 53 -7.03 -10.81 -29.30
CA VAL A 53 -6.98 -11.10 -27.85
C VAL A 53 -5.70 -11.83 -27.45
N LEU A 54 -5.25 -12.79 -28.25
CA LEU A 54 -4.01 -13.54 -27.96
C LEU A 54 -2.76 -12.66 -28.15
N SER A 55 -2.76 -11.77 -29.15
CA SER A 55 -1.71 -10.77 -29.37
C SER A 55 -1.63 -9.79 -28.20
N ASP A 56 -2.78 -9.31 -27.71
CA ASP A 56 -2.85 -8.41 -26.55
C ASP A 56 -2.33 -9.10 -25.28
N SER A 57 -2.74 -10.36 -25.04
CA SER A 57 -2.27 -11.18 -23.92
C SER A 57 -0.75 -11.41 -23.96
N LEU A 58 -0.19 -11.72 -25.14
CA LEU A 58 1.25 -11.91 -25.32
C LEU A 58 2.02 -10.61 -25.10
N GLY A 59 1.48 -9.48 -25.57
CA GLY A 59 2.04 -8.16 -25.33
C GLY A 59 2.13 -7.83 -23.83
N GLU A 60 1.11 -8.16 -23.05
CA GLU A 60 1.12 -7.95 -21.59
C GLU A 60 2.14 -8.84 -20.85
N ILE A 61 2.32 -10.09 -21.29
CA ILE A 61 3.32 -11.00 -20.70
C ILE A 61 4.75 -10.48 -20.96
N GLU A 62 5.05 -10.02 -22.17
CA GLU A 62 6.38 -9.48 -22.52
C GLU A 62 6.67 -8.16 -21.80
N LYS A 63 5.67 -7.28 -21.66
CA LYS A 63 5.75 -6.07 -20.83
C LYS A 63 6.12 -6.41 -19.38
N GLY A 64 5.46 -7.41 -18.81
CA GLY A 64 5.71 -7.90 -17.46
C GLY A 64 7.13 -8.42 -17.25
N ASP A 65 7.65 -9.21 -18.20
CA ASP A 65 9.01 -9.77 -18.10
C ASP A 65 10.10 -8.69 -18.11
N LEU A 66 10.01 -7.72 -19.02
CA LEU A 66 11.01 -6.65 -19.11
C LEU A 66 10.98 -5.75 -17.87
N LEU A 67 9.79 -5.36 -17.40
CA LEU A 67 9.63 -4.55 -16.19
C LEU A 67 10.18 -5.28 -14.96
N LYS A 68 9.92 -6.59 -14.85
CA LYS A 68 10.46 -7.44 -13.79
C LYS A 68 11.99 -7.46 -13.78
N LYS A 69 12.62 -7.72 -14.92
CA LYS A 69 14.10 -7.73 -15.06
C LYS A 69 14.73 -6.37 -14.72
N VAL A 70 14.11 -5.25 -15.12
CA VAL A 70 14.58 -3.91 -14.74
C VAL A 70 14.52 -3.73 -13.22
N ASN A 71 13.42 -4.14 -12.59
CA ASN A 71 13.26 -4.07 -11.13
C ASN A 71 14.27 -4.92 -10.38
N GLU A 72 14.53 -6.15 -10.84
CA GLU A 72 15.57 -7.02 -10.29
C GLU A 72 16.95 -6.36 -10.37
N THR A 73 17.30 -5.78 -11.52
CA THR A 73 18.57 -5.05 -11.70
C THR A 73 18.65 -3.83 -10.77
N ILE A 74 17.55 -3.12 -10.55
CA ILE A 74 17.46 -1.99 -9.60
C ILE A 74 17.71 -2.47 -8.17
N VAL A 75 17.16 -3.62 -7.77
CA VAL A 75 17.37 -4.21 -6.44
C VAL A 75 18.83 -4.58 -6.25
N ILE A 76 19.43 -5.30 -7.19
CA ILE A 76 20.84 -5.70 -7.13
C ILE A 76 21.75 -4.45 -7.04
N GLN A 77 21.46 -3.39 -7.81
CA GLN A 77 22.23 -2.15 -7.76
C GLN A 77 22.04 -1.38 -6.44
N ARG A 78 20.85 -1.45 -5.81
CA ARG A 78 20.59 -0.89 -4.46
C ARG A 78 21.39 -1.64 -3.39
N GLU A 79 21.35 -2.96 -3.40
CA GLU A 79 22.12 -3.79 -2.48
C GLU A 79 23.61 -3.53 -2.61
N PHE A 80 24.11 -3.41 -3.85
CA PHE A 80 25.48 -3.02 -4.12
C PHE A 80 25.81 -1.64 -3.51
N LEU A 81 24.92 -0.66 -3.65
CA LEU A 81 25.10 0.67 -3.06
C LEU A 81 25.14 0.62 -1.53
N ASP A 82 24.31 -0.18 -0.88
CA ASP A 82 24.32 -0.34 0.57
C ASP A 82 25.64 -0.94 1.09
N VAL A 83 26.24 -1.86 0.33
CA VAL A 83 27.57 -2.39 0.65
C VAL A 83 28.64 -1.32 0.47
N VAL A 84 28.62 -0.56 -0.64
CA VAL A 84 29.59 0.53 -0.87
C VAL A 84 29.43 1.63 0.18
N ARG A 85 28.20 1.94 0.59
CA ARG A 85 27.85 2.94 1.61
C ARG A 85 28.55 2.65 2.93
N LYS A 86 28.45 1.41 3.42
CA LYS A 86 29.13 0.95 4.65
C LYS A 86 30.65 1.12 4.56
N GLU A 87 31.22 0.87 3.39
CA GLU A 87 32.67 0.99 3.17
C GLU A 87 33.12 2.46 3.04
N VAL A 88 32.27 3.36 2.53
CA VAL A 88 32.54 4.82 2.52
C VAL A 88 32.62 5.34 3.96
N ASP A 89 31.69 4.94 4.82
CA ASP A 89 31.67 5.34 6.24
C ASP A 89 32.90 4.82 7.00
N LEU A 90 33.44 3.65 6.63
CA LEU A 90 34.69 3.11 7.19
C LEU A 90 35.96 3.79 6.61
N GLY A 91 35.87 4.34 5.40
CA GLY A 91 36.99 4.90 4.64
C GLY A 91 37.50 6.26 5.10
N GLU A 92 36.78 6.96 5.98
CA GLU A 92 37.26 8.21 6.60
C GLU A 92 38.24 7.95 7.75
N VAL A 93 38.20 6.75 8.34
CA VAL A 93 39.06 6.31 9.45
C VAL A 93 40.31 5.58 8.95
N GLU A 94 40.21 4.86 7.81
CA GLU A 94 41.34 4.19 7.16
C GLU A 94 41.64 4.80 5.79
N THR A 95 42.82 5.41 5.61
CA THR A 95 43.33 5.56 4.24
C THR A 95 43.39 4.17 3.61
N TYR A 96 42.86 3.99 2.38
CA TYR A 96 42.89 2.73 1.61
C TYR A 96 44.31 2.32 1.16
N THR A 97 45.26 2.40 2.07
CA THR A 97 46.68 2.10 1.95
C THR A 97 46.95 0.62 2.24
N SER A 98 46.10 -0.03 3.05
CA SER A 98 46.22 -1.45 3.38
C SER A 98 45.95 -2.37 2.16
N LYS A 99 46.66 -3.50 2.10
CA LYS A 99 46.48 -4.51 1.04
C LYS A 99 45.09 -5.19 1.12
N GLN A 100 44.51 -5.25 2.32
CA GLN A 100 43.21 -5.85 2.59
C GLN A 100 42.07 -4.96 2.07
N SER A 101 42.10 -3.65 2.39
CA SER A 101 41.08 -2.69 1.92
C SER A 101 41.10 -2.58 0.39
N ARG A 102 42.28 -2.64 -0.26
CA ARG A 102 42.39 -2.70 -1.73
C ARG A 102 41.82 -3.98 -2.34
N ARG A 103 41.90 -5.13 -1.66
CA ARG A 103 41.28 -6.38 -2.12
C ARG A 103 39.76 -6.30 -2.04
N LYS A 104 39.22 -5.73 -0.97
CA LYS A 104 37.78 -5.49 -0.80
C LYS A 104 37.22 -4.56 -1.87
N LEU A 105 37.90 -3.45 -2.18
CA LEU A 105 37.48 -2.57 -3.27
C LEU A 105 37.51 -3.25 -4.66
N ARG A 106 38.46 -4.17 -4.88
CA ARG A 106 38.49 -4.97 -6.11
C ARG A 106 37.36 -5.97 -6.17
N SER A 107 36.94 -6.59 -5.06
CA SER A 107 35.77 -7.47 -5.06
C SER A 107 34.49 -6.70 -5.34
N LEU A 108 34.34 -5.48 -4.79
CA LEU A 108 33.21 -4.59 -5.15
C LEU A 108 33.25 -4.19 -6.63
N ALA A 109 34.43 -3.98 -7.20
CA ALA A 109 34.57 -3.73 -8.63
C ALA A 109 34.22 -4.94 -9.52
N VAL A 110 34.27 -6.16 -8.98
CA VAL A 110 33.77 -7.38 -9.65
C VAL A 110 32.25 -7.44 -9.52
N GLN A 111 31.70 -7.24 -8.33
CA GLN A 111 30.23 -7.20 -8.16
C GLN A 111 29.57 -6.15 -9.06
N GLN A 112 30.14 -4.95 -9.18
CA GLN A 112 29.63 -3.94 -10.11
C GLN A 112 29.73 -4.35 -11.60
N LEU A 113 30.68 -5.22 -11.96
CA LEU A 113 30.78 -5.78 -13.31
C LEU A 113 29.63 -6.76 -13.58
N ASP A 114 29.25 -7.55 -12.57
CA ASP A 114 28.14 -8.50 -12.68
C ASP A 114 26.82 -7.75 -12.92
N VAL A 115 26.54 -6.69 -12.14
CA VAL A 115 25.35 -5.83 -12.38
C VAL A 115 25.37 -5.18 -13.76
N LEU A 116 26.56 -4.76 -14.23
CA LEU A 116 26.71 -4.20 -15.58
C LEU A 116 26.41 -5.25 -16.66
N SER A 117 26.80 -6.51 -16.45
CA SER A 117 26.49 -7.61 -17.36
C SER A 117 24.98 -7.87 -17.44
N GLU A 118 24.28 -7.88 -16.29
CA GLU A 118 22.82 -8.02 -16.25
C GLU A 118 22.12 -6.88 -17.01
N SER A 119 22.57 -5.63 -16.78
CA SER A 119 22.05 -4.48 -17.52
C SER A 119 22.29 -4.57 -19.04
N GLN A 120 23.42 -5.13 -19.47
CA GLN A 120 23.71 -5.36 -20.89
C GLN A 120 22.81 -6.43 -21.50
N GLN A 121 22.46 -7.47 -20.74
CA GLN A 121 21.51 -8.47 -21.20
C GLN A 121 20.13 -7.86 -21.38
N LEU A 122 19.68 -7.05 -20.42
CA LEU A 122 18.42 -6.30 -20.51
C LEU A 122 18.36 -5.37 -21.74
N THR A 123 19.46 -4.69 -22.08
CA THR A 123 19.55 -3.89 -23.31
C THR A 123 19.36 -4.73 -24.58
N LYS A 124 19.93 -5.95 -24.63
CA LYS A 124 19.75 -6.84 -25.78
C LYS A 124 18.30 -7.30 -25.90
N ASP A 125 17.67 -7.65 -24.78
CA ASP A 125 16.28 -8.10 -24.75
C ASP A 125 15.34 -6.98 -25.23
N ALA A 126 15.48 -5.77 -24.69
CA ALA A 126 14.71 -4.60 -25.12
C ALA A 126 14.97 -4.22 -26.60
N GLY A 127 16.22 -4.33 -27.06
CA GLY A 127 16.58 -4.08 -28.46
C GLY A 127 15.91 -5.05 -29.43
N ARG A 128 15.87 -6.34 -29.09
CA ARG A 128 15.18 -7.36 -29.90
C ARG A 128 13.67 -7.09 -29.99
N GLU A 129 13.06 -6.64 -28.91
CA GLU A 129 11.63 -6.27 -28.89
C GLU A 129 11.37 -5.08 -29.83
N VAL A 130 12.22 -4.04 -29.78
CA VAL A 130 12.14 -2.90 -30.71
C VAL A 130 12.29 -3.35 -32.17
N ASP A 131 13.30 -4.18 -32.46
CA ASP A 131 13.55 -4.69 -33.82
C ASP A 131 12.36 -5.51 -34.33
N SER A 132 11.75 -6.33 -33.46
CA SER A 132 10.55 -7.11 -33.77
C SER A 132 9.35 -6.23 -34.09
N LEU A 133 9.09 -5.21 -33.27
CA LEU A 133 7.98 -4.28 -33.48
C LEU A 133 8.16 -3.44 -34.76
N ARG A 134 9.39 -3.04 -35.07
CA ARG A 134 9.73 -2.30 -36.30
C ARG A 134 9.73 -3.18 -37.55
N GLY A 135 9.96 -4.48 -37.41
CA GLY A 135 9.92 -5.44 -38.51
C GLY A 135 8.51 -5.63 -39.10
N LYS A 136 7.45 -5.18 -38.42
CA LYS A 136 6.09 -5.10 -38.95
C LYS A 136 6.00 -3.99 -40.01
N ASN A 137 5.32 -4.21 -41.13
CA ASN A 137 5.11 -3.18 -42.16
C ASN A 137 4.38 -1.96 -41.57
N GLU A 138 4.62 -0.74 -42.11
CA GLU A 138 4.00 0.50 -41.59
C GLU A 138 2.46 0.47 -41.58
N SER A 139 1.85 -0.30 -42.49
CA SER A 139 0.40 -0.54 -42.56
C SER A 139 -0.13 -1.51 -41.50
N ASP A 140 0.74 -2.31 -40.87
CA ASP A 140 0.41 -3.33 -39.87
C ASP A 140 0.77 -2.92 -38.44
N GLN A 141 1.46 -1.77 -38.25
CA GLN A 141 1.81 -1.25 -36.92
C GLN A 141 0.64 -0.53 -36.28
N THR A 142 0.22 -1.03 -35.13
CA THR A 142 -0.83 -0.38 -34.34
C THR A 142 -0.31 0.91 -33.66
N PRO A 143 -1.18 1.84 -33.26
CA PRO A 143 -0.81 2.97 -32.41
C PRO A 143 -0.09 2.53 -31.11
N GLU A 144 -0.51 1.41 -30.54
CA GLU A 144 0.06 0.80 -29.34
C GLU A 144 1.49 0.29 -29.58
N ASP A 145 1.75 -0.33 -30.74
CA ASP A 145 3.10 -0.75 -31.14
C ASP A 145 4.05 0.46 -31.23
N LYS A 146 3.58 1.57 -31.81
CA LYS A 146 4.37 2.81 -31.94
C LYS A 146 4.68 3.42 -30.57
N MET A 147 3.69 3.44 -29.67
CA MET A 147 3.90 3.87 -28.29
C MET A 147 4.91 2.98 -27.56
N ARG A 148 4.79 1.65 -27.73
CA ARG A 148 5.70 0.69 -27.11
C ARG A 148 7.13 0.85 -27.60
N VAL A 149 7.33 1.03 -28.90
CA VAL A 149 8.65 1.35 -29.47
C VAL A 149 9.24 2.62 -28.83
N ALA A 150 8.45 3.69 -28.71
CA ALA A 150 8.91 4.93 -28.09
C ALA A 150 9.30 4.76 -26.62
N GLN A 151 8.55 3.94 -25.85
CA GLN A 151 8.89 3.60 -24.46
C GLN A 151 10.21 2.83 -24.38
N LEU A 152 10.39 1.82 -25.23
CA LEU A 152 11.59 0.98 -25.26
C LEU A 152 12.84 1.75 -25.71
N GLU A 153 12.71 2.68 -26.66
CA GLU A 153 13.83 3.55 -27.07
C GLU A 153 14.30 4.45 -25.93
N ARG A 154 13.36 4.99 -25.14
CA ARG A 154 13.71 5.76 -23.94
C ARG A 154 14.33 4.85 -22.87
N LEU A 155 13.80 3.65 -22.66
CA LEU A 155 14.43 2.66 -21.77
C LEU A 155 15.88 2.39 -22.19
N LEU A 156 16.13 2.09 -23.46
CA LEU A 156 17.47 1.82 -24.00
C LEU A 156 18.41 3.01 -23.76
N HIS A 157 17.94 4.24 -23.96
CA HIS A 157 18.72 5.45 -23.65
C HIS A 157 19.21 5.47 -22.20
N TYR A 158 18.32 5.21 -21.24
CA TYR A 158 18.67 5.22 -19.82
C TYR A 158 19.52 4.00 -19.40
N LEU A 159 19.29 2.82 -19.99
CA LEU A 159 20.13 1.65 -19.75
C LEU A 159 21.58 1.90 -20.17
N HIS A 160 21.81 2.50 -21.35
CA HIS A 160 23.15 2.86 -21.80
C HIS A 160 23.83 3.87 -20.87
N ARG A 161 23.11 4.91 -20.44
CA ARG A 161 23.64 5.87 -19.46
C ARG A 161 23.98 5.18 -18.14
N SER A 162 23.12 4.29 -17.66
CA SER A 162 23.39 3.52 -16.44
C SER A 162 24.67 2.68 -16.56
N GLN A 163 24.83 1.93 -17.66
CA GLN A 163 26.02 1.13 -17.94
C GLN A 163 27.29 1.96 -17.96
N GLU A 164 27.26 3.16 -18.57
CA GLU A 164 28.39 4.08 -18.54
C GLU A 164 28.77 4.46 -17.10
N ARG A 165 27.78 4.79 -16.26
CA ARG A 165 27.98 5.16 -14.85
C ARG A 165 28.49 3.98 -14.02
N MET A 166 27.98 2.77 -14.22
CA MET A 166 28.49 1.55 -13.58
C MET A 166 29.95 1.28 -13.96
N GLY A 167 30.31 1.46 -15.24
CA GLY A 167 31.69 1.36 -15.72
C GLY A 167 32.63 2.39 -15.07
N GLN A 168 32.15 3.63 -14.91
CA GLN A 168 32.87 4.68 -14.19
C GLN A 168 33.03 4.35 -12.70
N ALA A 169 31.98 3.89 -12.03
CA ALA A 169 32.01 3.48 -10.62
C ALA A 169 33.04 2.37 -10.40
N ARG A 170 33.00 1.34 -11.24
CA ARG A 170 33.97 0.24 -11.25
C ARG A 170 35.42 0.73 -11.40
N ARG A 171 35.68 1.64 -12.34
CA ARG A 171 37.01 2.23 -12.51
C ARG A 171 37.48 2.95 -11.25
N ARG A 172 36.58 3.71 -10.58
CA ARG A 172 36.88 4.46 -9.36
C ARG A 172 37.17 3.55 -8.15
N LEU A 173 36.45 2.43 -8.00
CA LEU A 173 36.74 1.41 -6.99
C LEU A 173 38.14 0.82 -7.17
N ARG A 174 38.53 0.50 -8.42
CA ARG A 174 39.86 -0.02 -8.73
C ARG A 174 40.99 0.96 -8.42
N THR A 175 40.71 2.27 -8.48
CA THR A 175 41.65 3.34 -8.14
C THR A 175 41.53 3.83 -6.69
N SER A 176 40.80 3.12 -5.83
CA SER A 176 40.61 3.47 -4.41
C SER A 176 39.95 4.83 -4.15
N GLN A 177 39.10 5.28 -5.08
CA GLN A 177 38.31 6.50 -4.94
C GLN A 177 36.87 6.16 -4.57
N ILE A 178 36.66 5.66 -3.35
CA ILE A 178 35.40 5.04 -2.95
C ILE A 178 34.21 6.01 -2.94
N GLU A 179 34.38 7.22 -2.43
CA GLU A 179 33.30 8.22 -2.39
C GLU A 179 32.82 8.59 -3.81
N ARG A 180 33.76 8.79 -4.74
CA ARG A 180 33.46 9.04 -6.14
C ARG A 180 32.84 7.82 -6.82
N ALA A 181 33.23 6.62 -6.41
CA ALA A 181 32.62 5.39 -6.90
C ALA A 181 31.16 5.26 -6.45
N TYR A 182 30.89 5.52 -5.17
CA TYR A 182 29.55 5.55 -4.59
C TYR A 182 28.65 6.51 -5.38
N ARG A 183 29.09 7.76 -5.57
CA ARG A 183 28.31 8.75 -6.32
C ARG A 183 27.99 8.30 -7.74
N ARG A 184 28.96 7.71 -8.47
CA ARG A 184 28.71 7.16 -9.82
C ARG A 184 27.77 5.97 -9.81
N ALA A 185 27.87 5.08 -8.83
CA ALA A 185 26.96 3.95 -8.67
C ALA A 185 25.53 4.42 -8.30
N ALA A 186 25.40 5.51 -7.53
CA ALA A 186 24.12 6.12 -7.19
C ALA A 186 23.48 6.76 -8.42
N THR A 187 24.25 7.49 -9.24
CA THR A 187 23.77 7.97 -10.54
C THR A 187 23.34 6.81 -11.44
N ALA A 188 24.07 5.69 -11.45
CA ALA A 188 23.69 4.52 -12.24
C ALA A 188 22.33 3.94 -11.82
N LEU A 189 22.09 3.80 -10.51
CA LEU A 189 20.79 3.38 -9.98
C LEU A 189 19.67 4.32 -10.43
N THR A 190 19.93 5.61 -10.39
CA THR A 190 18.97 6.63 -10.80
C THR A 190 18.61 6.53 -12.29
N GLU A 191 19.57 6.29 -13.17
CA GLU A 191 19.30 6.04 -14.59
C GLU A 191 18.51 4.74 -14.79
N LEU A 192 18.76 3.66 -14.02
CA LEU A 192 17.92 2.46 -14.07
C LEU A 192 16.47 2.77 -13.67
N LYS A 193 16.27 3.55 -12.59
CA LYS A 193 14.94 4.00 -12.17
C LYS A 193 14.24 4.80 -13.28
N ARG A 194 14.94 5.70 -13.98
CA ARG A 194 14.40 6.45 -15.15
C ARG A 194 13.99 5.52 -16.29
N GLY A 195 14.78 4.48 -16.56
CA GLY A 195 14.46 3.44 -17.52
C GLY A 195 13.17 2.70 -17.15
N ARG A 196 13.07 2.21 -15.91
CA ARG A 196 11.86 1.58 -15.37
C ARG A 196 10.64 2.48 -15.49
N ASP A 197 10.79 3.76 -15.15
CA ASP A 197 9.69 4.73 -15.16
C ASP A 197 9.06 4.91 -16.57
N GLN A 198 9.75 4.55 -17.67
CA GLN A 198 9.15 4.57 -19.01
C GLN A 198 8.19 3.40 -19.28
N LEU A 199 8.30 2.33 -18.49
CA LEU A 199 7.49 1.11 -18.61
C LEU A 199 6.29 1.12 -17.65
N LEU A 200 6.25 2.05 -16.70
CA LEU A 200 5.18 2.16 -15.71
C LEU A 200 4.00 2.94 -16.28
N ASP A 201 2.80 2.56 -15.86
CA ASP A 201 1.64 3.43 -16.03
C ASP A 201 1.83 4.73 -15.21
N PRO A 202 1.12 5.82 -15.56
CA PRO A 202 1.28 7.11 -14.91
C PRO A 202 1.06 7.10 -13.39
N VAL A 203 0.14 6.28 -12.89
CA VAL A 203 -0.22 6.24 -11.46
C VAL A 203 0.89 5.54 -10.68
N THR A 204 1.31 4.36 -11.13
CA THR A 204 2.45 3.64 -10.53
C THR A 204 3.72 4.48 -10.59
N ARG A 205 3.93 5.24 -11.68
CA ARG A 205 5.07 6.18 -11.78
C ARG A 205 4.99 7.28 -10.73
N ILE A 206 3.82 7.88 -10.47
CA ILE A 206 3.63 8.87 -9.40
C ILE A 206 3.96 8.26 -8.03
N ASP A 207 3.50 7.05 -7.76
CA ASP A 207 3.72 6.36 -6.47
C ASP A 207 5.21 6.13 -6.19
N VAL A 208 5.95 5.69 -7.21
CA VAL A 208 7.39 5.50 -7.06
C VAL A 208 8.14 6.82 -6.87
N LEU A 209 7.72 7.88 -7.57
CA LEU A 209 8.30 9.21 -7.40
C LEU A 209 8.02 9.79 -6.01
N LEU A 210 6.83 9.55 -5.46
CA LEU A 210 6.48 9.92 -4.09
C LEU A 210 7.40 9.22 -3.09
N ASN A 211 7.56 7.90 -3.19
CA ASN A 211 8.44 7.15 -2.30
C ASN A 211 9.90 7.66 -2.37
N ASP A 212 10.44 7.86 -3.58
CA ASP A 212 11.79 8.39 -3.76
C ASP A 212 11.94 9.83 -3.19
N SER A 213 10.89 10.65 -3.29
CA SER A 213 10.89 12.02 -2.74
C SER A 213 10.83 12.07 -1.21
N VAL A 214 10.08 11.14 -0.59
CA VAL A 214 10.03 10.98 0.87
C VAL A 214 11.38 10.49 1.40
N GLU A 215 12.04 9.56 0.71
CA GLU A 215 13.39 9.13 1.06
C GLU A 215 14.38 10.32 1.01
N LEU A 216 14.29 11.15 -0.02
CA LEU A 216 15.17 12.30 -0.20
C LEU A 216 14.97 13.37 0.88
N ILE A 217 13.72 13.76 1.19
CA ILE A 217 13.47 14.78 2.23
C ILE A 217 13.95 14.30 3.62
N GLN A 218 13.83 13.00 3.91
CA GLN A 218 14.40 12.42 5.13
C GLN A 218 15.93 12.54 5.16
N GLN A 219 16.61 12.26 4.05
CA GLN A 219 18.06 12.41 3.91
C GLN A 219 18.48 13.90 4.04
N THR A 220 17.73 14.84 3.46
CA THR A 220 17.94 16.28 3.65
C THR A 220 17.76 16.67 5.11
N GLY A 221 16.73 16.16 5.80
CA GLY A 221 16.47 16.41 7.21
C GLY A 221 17.58 15.92 8.13
N VAL A 222 18.10 14.71 7.89
CA VAL A 222 19.28 14.18 8.60
C VAL A 222 20.48 15.12 8.41
N LYS A 223 20.65 15.71 7.22
CA LYS A 223 21.73 16.66 6.93
C LYS A 223 21.51 18.04 7.58
N ALA A 224 20.28 18.54 7.61
CA ALA A 224 19.93 19.83 8.21
C ALA A 224 20.17 19.86 9.73
N ASN A 225 19.81 18.77 10.42
CA ASN A 225 19.95 18.60 11.87
C ASN A 225 21.40 18.46 12.36
N GLN A 226 22.40 18.65 11.50
CA GLN A 226 23.83 18.66 11.83
C GLN A 226 24.21 19.70 12.91
N GLY A 227 23.35 20.70 13.16
CA GLY A 227 23.57 21.76 14.16
C GLY A 227 22.88 21.61 15.52
N GLU A 228 21.88 20.72 15.65
CA GLU A 228 21.12 20.54 16.89
C GLU A 228 21.40 19.18 17.54
N LYS A 229 21.45 19.14 18.88
CA LYS A 229 21.77 17.97 19.72
C LYS A 229 20.71 16.85 19.67
N LEU A 230 20.23 16.47 18.50
CA LEU A 230 19.22 15.42 18.27
C LEU A 230 19.83 14.15 17.65
N SER A 231 21.08 13.82 17.97
CA SER A 231 21.56 12.44 17.80
C SER A 231 20.87 11.54 18.83
N LEU A 232 19.78 10.89 18.42
CA LEU A 232 19.07 9.87 19.20
C LEU A 232 19.89 8.59 19.45
N GLN A 233 21.19 8.58 19.13
CA GLN A 233 22.14 7.59 19.60
C GLN A 233 23.48 8.27 19.93
N PRO A 234 23.95 8.24 21.20
CA PRO A 234 25.29 8.72 21.53
C PRO A 234 26.32 7.82 20.85
N GLY A 235 27.00 8.32 19.81
CA GLY A 235 28.17 7.67 19.21
C GLY A 235 28.14 7.36 17.71
N ARG A 236 27.04 7.61 16.97
CA ARG A 236 27.05 7.55 15.49
C ARG A 236 27.09 8.95 14.91
N GLY A 237 28.23 9.34 14.35
CA GLY A 237 28.33 10.53 13.50
C GLY A 237 27.44 10.41 12.26
N LEU A 238 27.19 11.54 11.59
CA LEU A 238 26.49 11.54 10.31
C LEU A 238 27.22 10.65 9.30
N PRO A 239 26.49 9.90 8.46
CA PRO A 239 27.14 9.09 7.44
C PRO A 239 27.93 9.96 6.44
N VAL A 240 29.16 9.54 6.12
CA VAL A 240 30.12 10.29 5.30
C VAL A 240 29.64 10.41 3.86
N TRP A 241 28.90 9.41 3.38
CA TRP A 241 28.32 9.40 2.04
C TRP A 241 27.21 10.46 1.84
N LEU A 242 26.59 10.96 2.93
CA LEU A 242 25.50 11.92 2.87
C LEU A 242 26.03 13.34 2.71
N THR A 243 26.49 13.66 1.49
CA THR A 243 27.05 14.96 1.13
C THR A 243 26.00 15.90 0.53
N GLY A 244 26.24 17.21 0.58
CA GLY A 244 25.39 18.19 -0.10
C GLY A 244 25.33 17.94 -1.61
N GLU A 245 26.47 17.59 -2.23
CA GLU A 245 26.53 17.21 -3.65
C GLU A 245 25.65 16.00 -3.98
N TYR A 246 25.65 14.96 -3.12
CA TYR A 246 24.77 13.81 -3.29
C TYR A 246 23.29 14.18 -3.21
N LEU A 247 22.92 15.05 -2.26
CA LEU A 247 21.54 15.54 -2.14
C LEU A 247 21.12 16.35 -3.37
N THR A 248 21.99 17.24 -3.86
CA THR A 248 21.75 18.03 -5.08
C THR A 248 21.61 17.12 -6.31
N ASP A 249 22.50 16.15 -6.51
CA ASP A 249 22.43 15.19 -7.62
C ASP A 249 21.12 14.38 -7.57
N THR A 250 20.72 13.94 -6.38
CA THR A 250 19.49 13.15 -6.18
C THR A 250 18.24 14.00 -6.41
N GLN A 251 18.22 15.23 -5.90
CA GLN A 251 17.13 16.20 -6.14
C GLN A 251 17.00 16.56 -7.62
N THR A 252 18.13 16.75 -8.31
CA THR A 252 18.16 17.05 -9.74
C THR A 252 17.51 15.93 -10.53
N SER A 253 17.91 14.69 -10.28
CA SER A 253 17.28 13.59 -11.01
C SER A 253 15.81 13.37 -10.64
N LEU A 254 15.41 13.59 -9.38
CA LEU A 254 14.01 13.53 -9.00
C LEU A 254 13.20 14.57 -9.79
N SER A 255 13.70 15.82 -9.86
CA SER A 255 13.05 16.89 -10.63
C SER A 255 12.94 16.54 -12.12
N GLU A 256 14.01 16.03 -12.74
CA GLU A 256 13.99 15.60 -14.14
C GLU A 256 12.98 14.46 -14.39
N ARG A 257 12.87 13.50 -13.46
CA ARG A 257 11.90 12.39 -13.58
C ARG A 257 10.45 12.85 -13.50
N VAL A 258 10.16 13.82 -12.64
CA VAL A 258 8.83 14.46 -12.55
C VAL A 258 8.57 15.31 -13.80
N GLN A 259 9.58 16.00 -14.32
CA GLN A 259 9.49 16.77 -15.56
C GLN A 259 9.15 15.89 -16.76
N GLU A 260 9.79 14.73 -16.90
CA GLU A 260 9.47 13.76 -17.96
C GLU A 260 8.03 13.26 -17.87
N LEU A 261 7.55 12.95 -16.66
CA LEU A 261 6.15 12.56 -16.42
C LEU A 261 5.22 13.70 -16.85
N TYR A 262 5.50 14.92 -16.40
CA TYR A 262 4.72 16.10 -16.75
C TYR A 262 4.65 16.31 -18.27
N GLN A 263 5.78 16.26 -18.97
CA GLN A 263 5.84 16.42 -20.42
C GLN A 263 5.10 15.29 -21.15
N GLY A 264 5.28 14.04 -20.72
CA GLY A 264 4.60 12.89 -21.32
C GLY A 264 3.08 13.00 -21.23
N LEU A 265 2.55 13.32 -20.05
CA LEU A 265 1.12 13.46 -19.84
C LEU A 265 0.55 14.72 -20.52
N SER A 266 1.28 15.83 -20.50
CA SER A 266 0.85 17.06 -21.18
C SER A 266 0.77 16.89 -22.69
N ALA A 267 1.73 16.18 -23.29
CA ALA A 267 1.71 15.87 -24.72
C ALA A 267 0.57 14.91 -25.08
N GLY A 268 0.33 13.88 -24.26
CA GLY A 268 -0.81 12.97 -24.43
C GLY A 268 -2.16 13.69 -24.41
N LEU A 269 -2.32 14.63 -23.48
CA LEU A 269 -3.54 15.42 -23.35
C LEU A 269 -3.76 16.40 -24.52
N ALA A 270 -2.68 17.00 -25.03
CA ALA A 270 -2.74 17.86 -26.21
C ALA A 270 -3.23 17.09 -27.44
N ASN A 271 -2.70 15.88 -27.67
CA ASN A 271 -3.10 15.03 -28.80
C ASN A 271 -4.55 14.54 -28.70
N GLN A 272 -5.07 14.33 -27.49
CA GLN A 272 -6.47 13.95 -27.25
C GLN A 272 -7.48 15.04 -27.58
N THR A 273 -7.08 16.32 -27.51
CA THR A 273 -7.96 17.44 -27.86
C THR A 273 -8.21 17.53 -29.38
N GLU A 274 -7.35 16.90 -30.19
CA GLU A 274 -7.45 16.86 -31.65
C GLU A 274 -8.23 15.63 -32.16
N GLN A 275 -8.42 14.60 -31.34
CA GLN A 275 -9.24 13.41 -31.63
C GLN A 275 -10.64 13.55 -31.02
N GLU A 276 -11.67 12.98 -31.66
CA GLU A 276 -13.04 12.99 -31.12
C GLU A 276 -13.08 12.37 -29.72
N MET A 277 -13.86 12.98 -28.80
CA MET A 277 -14.04 12.50 -27.43
C MET A 277 -14.37 11.00 -27.41
N PRO A 278 -13.69 10.17 -26.59
CA PRO A 278 -13.97 8.74 -26.54
C PRO A 278 -15.43 8.47 -26.20
N GLU A 279 -16.08 7.51 -26.86
CA GLU A 279 -17.46 7.10 -26.52
C GLU A 279 -17.53 6.40 -25.15
N ASP A 280 -16.42 5.84 -24.67
CA ASP A 280 -16.32 5.10 -23.41
C ASP A 280 -16.28 6.03 -22.17
N PRO A 281 -17.26 5.92 -21.24
CA PRO A 281 -17.30 6.71 -20.01
C PRO A 281 -16.04 6.61 -19.13
N GLU A 282 -15.38 5.45 -19.08
CA GLU A 282 -14.18 5.26 -18.24
C GLU A 282 -12.99 6.04 -18.80
N GLN A 283 -12.83 6.03 -20.13
CA GLN A 283 -11.80 6.81 -20.80
C GLN A 283 -12.04 8.32 -20.63
N GLN A 284 -13.30 8.77 -20.74
CA GLN A 284 -13.63 10.19 -20.48
C GLN A 284 -13.27 10.62 -19.06
N GLN A 285 -13.56 9.77 -18.06
CA GLN A 285 -13.20 10.05 -16.68
C GLN A 285 -11.68 10.09 -16.47
N LEU A 286 -10.94 9.15 -17.06
CA LEU A 286 -9.48 9.12 -17.00
C LEU A 286 -8.88 10.41 -17.56
N ILE A 287 -9.37 10.89 -18.71
CA ILE A 287 -8.94 12.16 -19.32
C ILE A 287 -9.27 13.34 -18.39
N GLY A 288 -10.48 13.37 -17.83
CA GLY A 288 -10.88 14.42 -16.87
C GLY A 288 -10.01 14.43 -15.61
N ASN A 289 -9.58 13.26 -15.14
CA ASN A 289 -8.66 13.13 -14.00
C ASN A 289 -7.25 13.60 -14.39
N LEU A 290 -6.76 13.24 -15.58
CA LEU A 290 -5.48 13.69 -16.12
C LEU A 290 -5.43 15.22 -16.26
N GLN A 291 -6.50 15.85 -16.79
CA GLN A 291 -6.61 17.31 -16.90
C GLN A 291 -6.46 18.02 -15.54
N LYS A 292 -6.97 17.41 -14.47
CA LYS A 292 -6.85 17.95 -13.11
C LYS A 292 -5.49 17.65 -12.48
N ALA A 293 -4.90 16.49 -12.75
CA ALA A 293 -3.64 16.06 -12.16
C ALA A 293 -2.42 16.77 -12.75
N VAL A 294 -2.37 16.97 -14.07
CA VAL A 294 -1.20 17.54 -14.78
C VAL A 294 -0.71 18.88 -14.21
N PRO A 295 -1.58 19.87 -13.89
CA PRO A 295 -1.15 21.11 -13.25
C PRO A 295 -0.42 20.91 -11.90
N TRP A 296 -0.85 19.91 -11.11
CA TRP A 296 -0.20 19.59 -9.83
C TRP A 296 1.16 18.91 -10.02
N ILE A 297 1.30 18.07 -11.05
CA ILE A 297 2.61 17.49 -11.42
C ILE A 297 3.57 18.61 -11.87
N GLY A 298 3.08 19.58 -12.65
CA GLY A 298 3.87 20.76 -13.03
C GLY A 298 4.30 21.60 -11.82
N LYS A 299 3.39 21.83 -10.87
CA LYS A 299 3.72 22.51 -9.60
C LYS A 299 4.77 21.73 -8.79
N SER A 300 4.65 20.41 -8.72
CA SER A 300 5.63 19.55 -8.04
C SER A 300 7.01 19.68 -8.67
N GLN A 301 7.10 19.61 -10.00
CA GLN A 301 8.34 19.80 -10.76
C GLN A 301 9.00 21.14 -10.45
N GLN A 302 8.23 22.23 -10.43
CA GLN A 302 8.75 23.56 -10.09
C GLN A 302 9.36 23.58 -8.69
N ARG A 303 8.66 23.07 -7.67
CA ARG A 303 9.15 23.07 -6.28
C ARG A 303 10.39 22.20 -6.10
N PHE A 304 10.43 21.04 -6.74
CA PHE A 304 11.62 20.20 -6.77
C PHE A 304 12.79 20.85 -7.52
N SER A 305 12.54 21.66 -8.54
CA SER A 305 13.57 22.46 -9.21
C SER A 305 14.09 23.57 -8.30
N ASP A 306 13.21 24.31 -7.61
CA ASP A 306 13.59 25.39 -6.69
C ASP A 306 14.43 24.85 -5.51
N ALA A 307 14.15 23.63 -5.05
CA ALA A 307 14.90 22.96 -4.00
C ALA A 307 16.38 22.71 -4.38
N ILE A 308 16.70 22.53 -5.67
CA ILE A 308 18.07 22.32 -6.15
C ILE A 308 18.95 23.51 -5.77
N ALA A 309 18.48 24.73 -6.04
CA ALA A 309 19.23 25.96 -5.74
C ALA A 309 19.48 26.14 -4.23
N GLN A 310 18.54 25.71 -3.39
CA GLN A 310 18.71 25.74 -1.93
C GLN A 310 19.74 24.70 -1.46
N LEU A 311 19.73 23.48 -2.02
CA LEU A 311 20.71 22.44 -1.70
C LEU A 311 22.13 22.82 -2.14
N GLU A 312 22.29 23.41 -3.34
CA GLU A 312 23.57 23.95 -3.82
C GLU A 312 24.13 25.04 -2.91
N SER A 313 23.24 25.83 -2.31
CA SER A 313 23.59 26.91 -1.37
C SER A 313 23.71 26.43 0.09
N PHE A 314 23.60 25.12 0.35
CA PHE A 314 23.61 24.51 1.68
C PHE A 314 22.49 24.99 2.63
N TYR A 315 21.40 25.55 2.09
CA TYR A 315 20.21 25.96 2.85
C TYR A 315 19.21 24.79 2.99
N TYR A 316 19.59 23.78 3.77
CA TYR A 316 18.84 22.53 3.89
C TYR A 316 17.41 22.70 4.42
N GLU A 317 17.17 23.59 5.39
CA GLU A 317 15.82 23.86 5.92
C GLU A 317 14.87 24.43 4.85
N ASN A 318 15.36 25.38 4.04
CA ASN A 318 14.59 25.91 2.92
C ASN A 318 14.34 24.84 1.86
N ALA A 319 15.32 23.98 1.61
CA ALA A 319 15.18 22.86 0.69
C ALA A 319 14.11 21.87 1.18
N ILE A 320 14.04 21.56 2.48
CA ILE A 320 13.01 20.71 3.09
C ILE A 320 11.62 21.31 2.86
N GLY A 321 11.44 22.62 3.07
CA GLY A 321 10.18 23.31 2.80
C GLY A 321 9.71 23.11 1.36
N LEU A 322 10.59 23.37 0.39
CA LEU A 322 10.30 23.20 -1.04
C LEU A 322 10.07 21.73 -1.44
N GLN A 323 10.85 20.81 -0.88
CA GLN A 323 10.66 19.36 -1.06
C GLN A 323 9.27 18.94 -0.56
N ASN A 324 8.86 19.41 0.61
CA ASN A 324 7.55 19.10 1.17
C ASN A 324 6.40 19.64 0.32
N GLU A 325 6.54 20.87 -0.21
CA GLU A 325 5.58 21.44 -1.17
C GLU A 325 5.51 20.64 -2.47
N GLY A 326 6.64 20.15 -2.97
CA GLY A 326 6.74 19.28 -4.13
C GLY A 326 6.05 17.92 -3.91
N ILE A 327 6.31 17.28 -2.77
CA ILE A 327 5.68 16.02 -2.34
C ILE A 327 4.17 16.20 -2.21
N THR A 328 3.73 17.27 -1.55
CA THR A 328 2.31 17.57 -1.36
C THR A 328 1.62 17.75 -2.71
N SER A 329 2.25 18.46 -3.66
CA SER A 329 1.69 18.66 -4.99
C SER A 329 1.59 17.35 -5.77
N LEU A 330 2.61 16.48 -5.68
CA LEU A 330 2.60 15.17 -6.33
C LEU A 330 1.57 14.22 -5.71
N ALA A 331 1.39 14.27 -4.39
CA ALA A 331 0.37 13.51 -3.67
C ALA A 331 -1.03 13.98 -4.10
N THR A 332 -1.26 15.30 -4.22
CA THR A 332 -2.52 15.83 -4.76
C THR A 332 -2.79 15.35 -6.19
N ALA A 333 -1.76 15.24 -7.04
CA ALA A 333 -1.90 14.67 -8.37
C ALA A 333 -2.33 13.19 -8.32
N ARG A 334 -1.68 12.39 -7.45
CA ARG A 334 -2.03 10.98 -7.19
C ARG A 334 -3.49 10.83 -6.78
N GLU A 335 -3.99 11.76 -5.97
CA GLU A 335 -5.34 11.67 -5.42
C GLU A 335 -6.45 11.65 -6.49
N PHE A 336 -6.21 12.16 -7.70
CA PHE A 336 -7.19 12.11 -8.79
C PHE A 336 -7.34 10.73 -9.42
N PHE A 337 -6.42 9.81 -9.15
CA PHE A 337 -6.44 8.44 -9.66
C PHE A 337 -6.83 7.40 -8.61
N LEU A 338 -7.23 7.84 -7.42
CA LEU A 338 -7.68 6.93 -6.38
C LEU A 338 -9.01 6.32 -6.75
N ASP A 339 -9.08 5.00 -6.64
CA ASP A 339 -10.34 4.30 -6.59
C ASP A 339 -11.13 4.71 -5.33
N LEU A 340 -12.41 4.34 -5.34
CA LEU A 340 -13.34 4.70 -4.28
C LEU A 340 -12.89 4.15 -2.91
N ARG A 341 -12.29 2.95 -2.88
CA ARG A 341 -11.80 2.31 -1.65
C ARG A 341 -10.63 3.09 -1.03
N GLN A 342 -9.62 3.43 -1.84
CA GLN A 342 -8.45 4.20 -1.43
C GLN A 342 -8.81 5.60 -0.99
N LEU A 343 -9.79 6.23 -1.65
CA LEU A 343 -10.27 7.56 -1.29
C LEU A 343 -11.01 7.55 0.05
N ILE A 344 -11.84 6.52 0.31
CA ILE A 344 -12.50 6.33 1.63
C ILE A 344 -11.44 6.15 2.73
N GLU A 345 -10.44 5.30 2.49
CA GLU A 345 -9.35 5.08 3.46
C GLU A 345 -8.61 6.38 3.76
N SER A 346 -8.30 7.18 2.73
CA SER A 346 -7.62 8.45 2.90
C SER A 346 -8.44 9.43 3.76
N VAL A 347 -9.75 9.47 3.56
CA VAL A 347 -10.67 10.30 4.37
C VAL A 347 -10.74 9.79 5.81
N TYR A 348 -10.83 8.48 6.00
CA TYR A 348 -10.84 7.85 7.33
C TYR A 348 -9.56 8.19 8.11
N GLN A 349 -8.39 7.99 7.51
CA GLN A 349 -7.10 8.26 8.15
C GLN A 349 -6.93 9.74 8.54
N ASP A 350 -7.37 10.67 7.69
CA ASP A 350 -7.34 12.10 8.04
C ASP A 350 -8.31 12.43 9.20
N GLN A 351 -9.47 11.79 9.27
CA GLN A 351 -10.40 11.98 10.39
C GLN A 351 -9.86 11.42 11.71
N ILE A 352 -9.16 10.28 11.67
CA ILE A 352 -8.43 9.76 12.83
C ILE A 352 -7.33 10.74 13.27
N ARG A 353 -6.54 11.30 12.34
CA ARG A 353 -5.53 12.31 12.66
C ARG A 353 -6.14 13.58 13.26
N ILE A 354 -7.27 14.05 12.74
CA ILE A 354 -8.01 15.19 13.32
C ILE A 354 -8.44 14.87 14.76
N GLN A 355 -8.97 13.68 15.01
CA GLN A 355 -9.36 13.23 16.35
C GLN A 355 -8.17 13.24 17.31
N GLN A 356 -7.01 12.72 16.86
CA GLN A 356 -5.77 12.71 17.63
C GLN A 356 -5.26 14.12 17.97
N TYR A 357 -5.25 15.06 17.01
CA TYR A 357 -4.79 16.43 17.25
C TYR A 357 -5.72 17.25 18.14
N LEU A 358 -7.00 16.90 18.19
CA LEU A 358 -7.93 17.49 19.16
C LEU A 358 -7.71 16.93 20.57
N ASP A 359 -7.01 15.81 20.72
CA ASP A 359 -6.70 15.16 22.00
C ASP A 359 -5.24 14.68 22.13
N PRO A 360 -4.25 15.60 22.08
CA PRO A 360 -2.82 15.27 22.02
C PRO A 360 -2.26 14.60 23.28
N SER A 361 -3.01 14.58 24.40
CA SER A 361 -2.65 13.81 25.61
C SER A 361 -2.49 12.31 25.37
N ALA A 362 -2.93 11.80 24.21
CA ALA A 362 -2.68 10.43 23.77
C ALA A 362 -1.32 10.22 23.06
N VAL A 363 -0.54 11.27 22.78
CA VAL A 363 0.67 11.21 21.93
C VAL A 363 1.95 11.72 22.63
N ASN A 364 1.82 12.59 23.64
CA ASN A 364 2.97 13.18 24.35
C ASN A 364 3.12 12.63 25.78
N GLU A 365 3.78 11.47 25.93
CA GLU A 365 4.47 11.11 27.16
C GLU A 365 5.98 11.31 26.98
N VAL A 366 6.46 12.55 27.19
CA VAL A 366 7.87 12.77 27.57
C VAL A 366 7.86 13.10 29.07
N PRO A 367 8.55 12.34 29.94
CA PRO A 367 8.58 12.63 31.37
C PRO A 367 9.45 13.86 31.61
N PHE A 368 8.85 14.97 32.07
CA PHE A 368 9.63 15.96 32.82
C PHE A 368 9.88 15.43 34.24
N PRO A 369 11.10 15.51 34.78
CA PRO A 369 11.39 15.06 36.13
C PRO A 369 10.82 16.06 37.14
N THR A 370 9.71 15.72 37.78
CA THR A 370 9.18 16.49 38.92
C THR A 370 10.07 16.24 40.14
N VAL A 371 10.85 17.25 40.51
CA VAL A 371 11.51 17.34 41.81
C VAL A 371 10.42 17.56 42.87
N ASN A 372 10.38 16.67 43.86
CA ASN A 372 9.52 16.75 45.05
C ASN A 372 9.62 18.13 45.73
N ASN A 373 8.50 18.79 46.02
CA ASN A 373 8.19 19.39 47.34
C ASN A 373 6.79 20.05 47.45
N SER A 374 6.07 19.66 48.51
CA SER A 374 5.04 20.38 49.29
C SER A 374 3.83 21.08 48.63
N SER A 375 2.66 20.44 48.79
CA SER A 375 1.30 20.86 49.18
C SER A 375 0.68 22.25 48.91
N THR A 376 1.30 23.16 48.16
CA THR A 376 0.62 24.38 47.64
C THR A 376 0.87 24.63 46.14
N ASP A 377 1.79 23.88 45.51
CA ASP A 377 2.12 23.99 44.07
C ASP A 377 1.25 23.12 43.14
N ASP A 378 0.39 22.26 43.70
CA ASP A 378 -0.38 21.26 42.93
C ASP A 378 -1.54 21.88 42.11
N LEU A 379 -2.04 23.05 42.54
CA LEU A 379 -3.04 23.82 41.77
C LEU A 379 -2.40 24.61 40.61
N ILE A 380 -1.14 25.03 40.75
CA ILE A 380 -0.40 25.77 39.72
C ILE A 380 0.11 24.81 38.65
N SER A 381 0.59 23.60 39.02
CA SER A 381 1.02 22.56 38.07
C SER A 381 -0.13 21.98 37.23
N ARG A 382 -1.33 21.80 37.82
CA ARG A 382 -2.54 21.40 37.06
C ARG A 382 -3.07 22.51 36.14
N GLY A 383 -2.87 23.77 36.52
CA GLY A 383 -3.17 24.92 35.68
C GLY A 383 -2.21 25.00 34.48
N ALA A 384 -0.91 24.82 34.72
CA ALA A 384 0.13 24.85 33.70
C ALA A 384 -0.04 23.74 32.65
N SER A 385 -0.21 22.48 33.05
CA SER A 385 -0.46 21.35 32.14
C SER A 385 -1.73 21.49 31.29
N LYS A 386 -2.80 22.10 31.85
CA LYS A 386 -4.02 22.40 31.10
C LYS A 386 -3.84 23.54 30.10
N ILE A 387 -3.04 24.55 30.44
CA ILE A 387 -2.72 25.66 29.53
C ILE A 387 -1.83 25.14 28.39
N GLU A 388 -0.81 24.33 28.70
CA GLU A 388 0.05 23.67 27.71
C GLU A 388 -0.73 22.77 26.76
N PHE A 389 -1.66 21.95 27.27
CA PHE A 389 -2.57 21.14 26.44
C PHE A 389 -3.40 22.01 25.48
N LEU A 390 -4.05 23.06 26.00
CA LEU A 390 -4.92 23.92 25.18
C LEU A 390 -4.11 24.72 24.16
N GLN A 391 -2.89 25.12 24.51
CA GLN A 391 -1.95 25.75 23.59
C GLN A 391 -1.55 24.77 22.48
N GLN A 392 -1.15 23.55 22.83
CA GLN A 392 -0.77 22.53 21.87
C GLN A 392 -1.91 22.19 20.89
N VAL A 393 -3.14 22.01 21.38
CA VAL A 393 -4.31 21.80 20.52
C VAL A 393 -4.53 22.99 19.57
N SER A 394 -4.35 24.22 20.07
CA SER A 394 -4.53 25.44 19.26
C SER A 394 -3.48 25.58 18.15
N GLU A 395 -2.25 25.10 18.38
CA GLU A 395 -1.18 25.07 17.39
C GLU A 395 -1.51 24.14 16.21
N TYR A 396 -2.28 23.07 16.45
CA TYR A 396 -2.73 22.16 15.39
C TYR A 396 -3.97 22.63 14.63
N PHE A 397 -4.66 23.72 15.03
CA PHE A 397 -5.87 24.18 14.34
C PHE A 397 -5.71 24.46 12.84
N PRO A 398 -4.60 25.05 12.36
CA PRO A 398 -4.37 25.19 10.92
C PRO A 398 -4.30 23.84 10.20
N LEU A 399 -3.58 22.87 10.78
CA LEU A 399 -3.43 21.53 10.22
C LEU A 399 -4.74 20.74 10.23
N ILE A 400 -5.50 20.80 11.33
CA ILE A 400 -6.83 20.21 11.45
C ILE A 400 -7.77 20.82 10.40
N SER A 401 -7.71 22.14 10.19
CA SER A 401 -8.50 22.83 9.17
C SER A 401 -8.18 22.32 7.77
N GLU A 402 -6.89 22.18 7.46
CA GLU A 402 -6.42 21.66 6.17
C GLU A 402 -6.91 20.23 5.91
N PHE A 403 -6.75 19.32 6.88
CA PHE A 403 -7.27 17.96 6.77
C PHE A 403 -8.80 17.94 6.63
N GLN A 404 -9.50 18.84 7.32
CA GLN A 404 -10.95 18.90 7.21
C GLN A 404 -11.41 19.43 5.85
N ASP A 405 -10.71 20.41 5.28
CA ASP A 405 -10.97 20.95 3.94
C ASP A 405 -10.70 19.88 2.86
N LYS A 406 -9.57 19.16 2.95
CA LYS A 406 -9.27 18.00 2.09
C LYS A 406 -10.34 16.92 2.16
N ASN A 407 -10.81 16.59 3.37
CA ASN A 407 -11.87 15.60 3.55
C ASN A 407 -13.19 16.02 2.90
N ILE A 408 -13.54 17.31 2.92
CA ILE A 408 -14.72 17.83 2.22
C ILE A 408 -14.55 17.61 0.70
N GLU A 409 -13.42 18.00 0.13
CA GLU A 409 -13.15 17.84 -1.31
C GLU A 409 -13.14 16.36 -1.75
N ARG A 410 -12.50 15.48 -0.98
CA ARG A 410 -12.50 14.03 -1.22
C ARG A 410 -13.90 13.44 -1.13
N THR A 411 -14.71 13.90 -0.18
CA THR A 411 -16.08 13.42 -0.03
C THR A 411 -16.96 13.85 -1.19
N VAL A 412 -16.75 15.04 -1.77
CA VAL A 412 -17.41 15.44 -3.03
C VAL A 412 -16.99 14.53 -4.18
N ARG A 413 -15.70 14.18 -4.30
CA ARG A 413 -15.22 13.23 -5.30
C ARG A 413 -15.82 11.83 -5.13
N LEU A 414 -15.95 11.35 -3.89
CA LEU A 414 -16.63 10.08 -3.59
C LEU A 414 -18.06 10.06 -4.13
N ALA A 415 -18.79 11.18 -4.07
CA ALA A 415 -20.14 11.26 -4.65
C ALA A 415 -20.13 10.95 -6.16
N ASN A 416 -19.18 11.54 -6.89
CA ASN A 416 -19.07 11.37 -8.34
C ASN A 416 -18.69 9.92 -8.70
N LEU A 417 -17.79 9.29 -7.94
CA LEU A 417 -17.41 7.89 -8.15
C LEU A 417 -18.59 6.94 -7.89
N ILE A 418 -19.29 7.11 -6.76
CA ILE A 418 -20.49 6.31 -6.44
C ILE A 418 -21.57 6.47 -7.52
N GLU A 419 -21.77 7.70 -8.02
CA GLU A 419 -22.75 7.97 -9.07
C GLU A 419 -22.37 7.34 -10.41
N LEU A 420 -21.08 7.33 -10.75
CA LEU A 420 -20.58 6.65 -11.93
C LEU A 420 -20.83 5.14 -11.85
N ASP A 421 -20.46 4.50 -10.74
CA ASP A 421 -20.65 3.06 -10.53
C ASP A 421 -22.15 2.69 -10.60
N LEU A 422 -23.02 3.51 -9.99
CA LEU A 422 -24.48 3.34 -10.09
C LEU A 422 -24.99 3.44 -11.54
N ASN A 423 -24.45 4.37 -12.34
CA ASN A 423 -24.83 4.51 -13.74
C ASN A 423 -24.36 3.32 -14.57
N GLN A 424 -23.14 2.83 -14.34
CA GLN A 424 -22.63 1.62 -15.00
C GLN A 424 -23.51 0.41 -14.69
N LEU A 425 -23.91 0.20 -13.43
CA LEU A 425 -24.83 -0.87 -13.03
C LEU A 425 -26.18 -0.75 -13.74
N ASN A 426 -26.74 0.46 -13.85
CA ASN A 426 -28.01 0.66 -14.56
C ASN A 426 -27.88 0.31 -16.05
N ILE A 427 -26.78 0.70 -16.72
CA ILE A 427 -26.51 0.35 -18.13
C ILE A 427 -26.43 -1.17 -18.30
N VAL A 428 -25.74 -1.87 -17.40
CA VAL A 428 -25.62 -3.34 -17.42
C VAL A 428 -27.00 -3.99 -17.22
N GLN A 429 -27.81 -3.45 -16.30
CA GLN A 429 -29.18 -3.91 -16.04
C GLN A 429 -30.10 -3.71 -17.26
N GLU A 430 -30.03 -2.56 -17.93
CA GLU A 430 -30.78 -2.27 -19.16
C GLU A 430 -30.37 -3.16 -20.33
N LYS A 431 -29.07 -3.43 -20.49
CA LYS A 431 -28.54 -4.35 -21.52
C LYS A 431 -29.07 -5.77 -21.30
N MET A 432 -29.09 -6.26 -20.06
CA MET A 432 -29.66 -7.58 -19.75
C MET A 432 -31.17 -7.64 -19.96
N ALA A 433 -31.91 -6.60 -19.56
CA ALA A 433 -33.36 -6.51 -19.81
C ALA A 433 -33.67 -6.52 -21.31
N SER A 434 -32.84 -5.86 -22.12
CA SER A 434 -32.98 -5.79 -23.57
C SER A 434 -32.66 -7.14 -24.24
N GLN A 435 -31.64 -7.88 -23.77
CA GLN A 435 -31.34 -9.23 -24.25
C GLN A 435 -32.44 -10.24 -23.91
N ALA A 436 -33.07 -10.12 -22.73
CA ALA A 436 -34.21 -10.96 -22.34
C ALA A 436 -35.45 -10.73 -23.22
N GLN A 437 -35.65 -9.52 -23.75
CA GLN A 437 -36.76 -9.21 -24.66
C GLN A 437 -36.55 -9.70 -26.10
N ILE A 438 -35.29 -9.79 -26.57
CA ILE A 438 -34.97 -10.25 -27.93
C ILE A 438 -35.13 -11.78 -28.06
N GLY A 439 -34.82 -12.54 -26.99
CA GLY A 439 -35.07 -13.99 -26.93
C GLY A 439 -36.55 -14.39 -26.94
N GLY A 440 -37.48 -13.45 -26.71
CA GLY A 440 -38.92 -13.70 -26.66
C GLY A 440 -39.68 -13.56 -27.99
N LYS A 441 -39.04 -13.14 -29.08
CA LYS A 441 -39.72 -12.81 -30.35
C LYS A 441 -39.40 -13.71 -31.56
N SER A 442 -38.82 -14.90 -31.36
CA SER A 442 -38.80 -15.93 -32.41
C SER A 442 -39.41 -17.25 -31.92
N SER A 443 -40.60 -17.57 -32.41
CA SER A 443 -41.10 -18.91 -32.79
C SER A 443 -42.59 -19.15 -32.50
N THR A 444 -43.44 -18.68 -33.42
CA THR A 444 -44.61 -19.46 -33.84
C THR A 444 -44.10 -20.71 -34.57
N SER A 445 -43.81 -21.80 -33.85
CA SER A 445 -43.77 -23.17 -34.38
C SER A 445 -43.74 -24.18 -33.22
N LYS A 446 -44.90 -24.77 -32.94
CA LYS A 446 -45.04 -25.92 -32.02
C LYS A 446 -44.35 -27.16 -32.61
N LYS A 447 -43.33 -27.68 -31.92
CA LYS A 447 -43.08 -29.10 -31.57
C LYS A 447 -41.58 -29.35 -31.41
N GLN A 448 -41.09 -29.37 -30.18
CA GLN A 448 -40.58 -30.57 -29.49
C GLN A 448 -39.99 -30.15 -28.15
N ILE A 449 -40.41 -30.87 -27.12
CA ILE A 449 -40.05 -30.68 -25.72
C ILE A 449 -38.65 -31.26 -25.52
N GLY A 450 -37.73 -30.41 -25.12
CA GLY A 450 -36.49 -30.74 -24.43
C GLY A 450 -36.20 -29.62 -23.46
N ASN A 451 -36.46 -29.87 -22.16
CA ASN A 451 -36.25 -28.92 -21.07
C ASN A 451 -34.85 -28.29 -21.13
N MET A 452 -34.77 -27.00 -21.47
CA MET A 452 -33.71 -26.13 -20.97
C MET A 452 -34.37 -25.21 -19.95
N LEU A 453 -34.10 -25.47 -18.67
CA LEU A 453 -34.31 -24.50 -17.60
C LEU A 453 -33.64 -23.18 -18.01
N PRO A 454 -34.22 -22.00 -17.68
CA PRO A 454 -33.47 -20.75 -17.71
C PRO A 454 -32.23 -20.95 -16.84
N SER A 455 -31.05 -20.70 -17.42
CA SER A 455 -29.76 -20.90 -16.76
C SER A 455 -29.72 -20.18 -15.41
N GLN A 456 -29.48 -20.93 -14.33
CA GLN A 456 -29.35 -20.42 -12.95
C GLN A 456 -28.31 -19.29 -12.81
N SER A 457 -27.39 -19.15 -13.79
CA SER A 457 -26.42 -18.06 -13.88
C SER A 457 -27.07 -16.67 -14.01
N SER A 458 -28.17 -16.52 -14.75
CA SER A 458 -28.80 -15.22 -14.99
C SER A 458 -29.59 -14.70 -13.79
N ALA A 459 -30.17 -15.62 -13.00
CA ALA A 459 -30.86 -15.29 -11.75
C ALA A 459 -29.88 -14.88 -10.65
N ASN A 460 -28.78 -15.61 -10.49
CA ASN A 460 -27.72 -15.27 -9.54
C ASN A 460 -27.04 -13.93 -9.87
N GLN A 461 -26.76 -13.64 -11.15
CA GLN A 461 -26.21 -12.35 -11.58
C GLN A 461 -27.16 -11.18 -11.31
N SER A 462 -28.48 -11.39 -11.49
CA SER A 462 -29.47 -10.35 -11.19
C SER A 462 -29.52 -10.01 -9.70
N THR A 463 -29.44 -11.03 -8.83
CA THR A 463 -29.38 -10.84 -7.38
C THR A 463 -28.08 -10.16 -6.93
N GLU A 464 -26.93 -10.53 -7.52
CA GLU A 464 -25.63 -9.93 -7.22
C GLU A 464 -25.58 -8.44 -7.60
N LEU A 465 -26.16 -8.06 -8.75
CA LEU A 465 -26.26 -6.66 -9.16
C LEU A 465 -27.22 -5.84 -8.29
N GLU A 466 -28.29 -6.45 -7.77
CA GLU A 466 -29.20 -5.80 -6.84
C GLU A 466 -28.52 -5.57 -5.47
N VAL A 467 -27.72 -6.54 -5.01
CA VAL A 467 -26.88 -6.39 -3.81
C VAL A 467 -25.86 -5.27 -4.00
N GLU A 468 -25.16 -5.22 -5.14
CA GLU A 468 -24.17 -4.16 -5.39
C GLU A 468 -24.84 -2.78 -5.51
N LYS A 469 -26.02 -2.70 -6.14
CA LYS A 469 -26.80 -1.46 -6.21
C LYS A 469 -27.24 -0.97 -4.84
N THR A 470 -27.77 -1.84 -3.98
CA THR A 470 -28.19 -1.45 -2.62
C THR A 470 -26.99 -0.99 -1.77
N ARG A 471 -25.84 -1.65 -1.93
CA ARG A 471 -24.57 -1.23 -1.31
C ARG A 471 -24.14 0.17 -1.75
N LEU A 472 -24.17 0.46 -3.05
CA LEU A 472 -23.80 1.79 -3.57
C LEU A 472 -24.80 2.88 -3.18
N GLU A 473 -26.10 2.56 -3.08
CA GLU A 473 -27.12 3.50 -2.57
C GLU A 473 -26.89 3.85 -1.09
N GLU A 474 -26.55 2.85 -0.27
CA GLU A 474 -26.19 3.08 1.14
C GLU A 474 -24.87 3.86 1.25
N ALA A 475 -23.90 3.58 0.38
CA ALA A 475 -22.66 4.35 0.28
C ALA A 475 -22.95 5.83 -0.03
N LYS A 476 -23.86 6.11 -0.98
CA LYS A 476 -24.30 7.47 -1.31
C LYS A 476 -24.93 8.18 -0.11
N ARG A 477 -25.75 7.46 0.67
CA ARG A 477 -26.38 7.98 1.89
C ARG A 477 -25.34 8.34 2.96
N LEU A 478 -24.38 7.45 3.23
CA LEU A 478 -23.32 7.66 4.21
C LEU A 478 -22.34 8.76 3.77
N GLN A 479 -21.98 8.80 2.48
CA GLN A 479 -21.15 9.85 1.90
C GLN A 479 -21.78 11.24 2.11
N LYS A 480 -23.08 11.40 1.85
CA LYS A 480 -23.78 12.68 2.05
C LYS A 480 -23.77 13.10 3.51
N LYS A 481 -24.03 12.15 4.42
CA LYS A 481 -23.97 12.38 5.87
C LYS A 481 -22.57 12.79 6.32
N ALA A 482 -21.52 12.14 5.79
CA ALA A 482 -20.13 12.50 6.08
C ALA A 482 -19.82 13.93 5.62
N LEU A 483 -20.26 14.32 4.41
CA LEU A 483 -20.05 15.68 3.88
C LEU A 483 -20.68 16.75 4.77
N GLU A 484 -21.91 16.52 5.24
CA GLU A 484 -22.60 17.41 6.18
C GLU A 484 -21.84 17.54 7.51
N GLN A 485 -21.37 16.42 8.06
CA GLN A 485 -20.60 16.39 9.31
C GLN A 485 -19.25 17.10 9.15
N PHE A 486 -18.51 16.83 8.08
CA PHE A 486 -17.23 17.48 7.77
C PHE A 486 -17.37 19.00 7.61
N THR A 487 -18.42 19.44 6.91
CA THR A 487 -18.73 20.87 6.77
C THR A 487 -19.10 21.50 8.12
N SER A 488 -19.83 20.77 8.98
CA SER A 488 -20.15 21.21 10.34
C SER A 488 -18.88 21.33 11.20
N ASN A 489 -18.02 20.30 11.20
CA ASN A 489 -16.72 20.31 11.90
C ASN A 489 -15.91 21.54 11.50
N ARG A 490 -15.81 21.81 10.18
CA ARG A 490 -15.10 22.95 9.65
C ARG A 490 -15.66 24.28 10.15
N LYS A 491 -16.99 24.45 10.13
CA LYS A 491 -17.66 25.66 10.64
C LYS A 491 -17.43 25.86 12.13
N ILE A 492 -17.54 24.80 12.94
CA ILE A 492 -17.27 24.85 14.39
C ILE A 492 -15.82 25.28 14.62
N LEU A 493 -14.87 24.68 13.90
CA LEU A 493 -13.44 25.02 14.00
C LEU A 493 -13.16 26.47 13.61
N THR A 494 -13.72 26.96 12.50
CA THR A 494 -13.57 28.37 12.07
C THR A 494 -14.12 29.34 13.12
N ASN A 495 -15.25 29.00 13.75
CA ASN A 495 -15.83 29.79 14.84
C ASN A 495 -15.00 29.76 16.12
N LEU A 496 -14.22 28.71 16.35
CA LEU A 496 -13.26 28.64 17.46
C LEU A 496 -12.02 29.49 17.18
N ILE A 497 -11.47 29.39 15.96
CA ILE A 497 -10.29 30.16 15.53
C ILE A 497 -10.59 31.68 15.52
N SER A 498 -11.79 32.09 15.10
CA SER A 498 -12.15 33.52 14.98
C SER A 498 -12.38 34.22 16.33
N LYS A 499 -12.56 33.47 17.43
CA LYS A 499 -12.66 34.03 18.78
C LYS A 499 -11.25 34.43 19.26
N LYS A 500 -10.91 35.72 19.20
CA LYS A 500 -9.63 36.25 19.72
C LYS A 500 -9.67 36.41 21.25
N GLY A 501 -8.64 35.89 21.95
CA GLY A 501 -8.36 36.16 23.37
C GLY A 501 -7.56 35.04 24.05
N VAL A 502 -6.74 35.39 25.06
CA VAL A 502 -5.80 34.49 25.78
C VAL A 502 -6.49 33.30 26.50
N ASN A 503 -7.84 33.25 26.51
CA ASN A 503 -8.68 32.18 27.07
C ASN A 503 -9.76 31.66 26.09
N ALA A 504 -9.63 31.90 24.78
CA ALA A 504 -10.70 31.60 23.80
C ALA A 504 -10.93 30.10 23.55
N VAL A 505 -9.87 29.29 23.67
CA VAL A 505 -9.92 27.83 23.60
C VAL A 505 -9.97 27.29 25.01
N SER A 506 -11.06 26.60 25.33
CA SER A 506 -11.27 25.94 26.62
C SER A 506 -11.78 24.52 26.36
N ILE A 507 -11.67 23.65 27.36
CA ILE A 507 -12.19 22.27 27.24
C ILE A 507 -13.68 22.27 26.89
N SER A 508 -14.46 23.25 27.39
CA SER A 508 -15.88 23.38 27.06
C SER A 508 -16.13 23.87 25.63
N SER A 509 -15.25 24.72 25.08
CA SER A 509 -15.36 25.16 23.68
C SER A 509 -14.84 24.12 22.68
N LEU A 510 -13.96 23.20 23.09
CA LEU A 510 -13.50 22.05 22.29
C LEU A 510 -14.49 20.88 22.25
N ARG A 511 -15.32 20.70 23.29
CA ARG A 511 -16.27 19.57 23.37
C ARG A 511 -17.17 19.43 22.12
N PRO A 512 -17.78 20.50 21.57
CA PRO A 512 -18.62 20.40 20.38
C PRO A 512 -17.86 19.91 19.14
N VAL A 513 -16.62 20.36 18.93
CA VAL A 513 -15.82 19.89 17.77
C VAL A 513 -15.38 18.44 17.96
N LYS A 514 -14.94 18.05 19.17
CA LYS A 514 -14.59 16.65 19.50
C LYS A 514 -15.76 15.70 19.23
N SER A 515 -16.92 15.97 19.82
CA SER A 515 -18.10 15.12 19.63
C SER A 515 -18.61 15.08 18.19
N SER A 516 -18.41 16.14 17.42
CA SER A 516 -18.78 16.18 16.00
C SER A 516 -17.78 15.37 15.15
N VAL A 517 -16.49 15.43 15.48
CA VAL A 517 -15.43 14.61 14.87
C VAL A 517 -15.63 13.12 15.18
N ASP A 518 -15.95 12.75 16.44
CA ASP A 518 -16.20 11.34 16.79
C ASP A 518 -17.34 10.74 15.96
N ARG A 519 -18.41 11.52 15.74
CA ARG A 519 -19.54 11.10 14.89
C ARG A 519 -19.16 11.02 13.42
N SER A 520 -18.25 11.87 12.95
CA SER A 520 -17.81 11.84 11.56
C SER A 520 -16.88 10.66 11.29
N VAL A 521 -15.99 10.31 12.24
CA VAL A 521 -15.19 9.07 12.25
C VAL A 521 -16.09 7.85 12.13
N GLN A 522 -17.14 7.76 12.96
CA GLN A 522 -18.10 6.63 12.90
C GLN A 522 -18.80 6.53 11.54
N THR A 523 -19.24 7.65 10.95
CA THR A 523 -19.90 7.62 9.63
C THR A 523 -18.94 7.17 8.53
N ILE A 524 -17.71 7.69 8.50
CA ILE A 524 -16.75 7.27 7.47
C ILE A 524 -16.29 5.81 7.67
N GLU A 525 -16.26 5.33 8.92
CA GLU A 525 -16.01 3.93 9.21
C GLU A 525 -17.15 3.02 8.71
N GLN A 526 -18.40 3.43 8.86
CA GLN A 526 -19.54 2.73 8.25
C GLN A 526 -19.42 2.70 6.73
N LEU A 527 -19.00 3.81 6.10
CA LEU A 527 -18.78 3.85 4.66
C LEU A 527 -17.65 2.90 4.25
N ARG A 528 -16.53 2.90 4.99
CA ARG A 528 -15.40 1.97 4.80
C ARG A 528 -15.87 0.51 4.80
N ARG A 529 -16.77 0.14 5.71
CA ARG A 529 -17.30 -1.23 5.82
C ARG A 529 -18.10 -1.73 4.64
N LEU A 530 -18.61 -0.83 3.82
CA LEU A 530 -19.25 -1.23 2.57
C LEU A 530 -18.22 -1.66 1.52
N PHE A 531 -16.95 -1.24 1.62
CA PHE A 531 -15.95 -1.43 0.55
C PHE A 531 -14.74 -2.27 0.91
N PHE A 532 -14.60 -2.63 2.18
CA PHE A 532 -13.51 -3.47 2.67
C PHE A 532 -14.05 -4.82 3.11
N SER A 533 -13.28 -5.87 2.85
CA SER A 533 -13.68 -7.22 3.22
C SER A 533 -13.71 -7.40 4.74
N LEU A 534 -14.52 -8.35 5.21
CA LEU A 534 -14.60 -8.71 6.61
C LEU A 534 -13.24 -9.18 7.17
N ILE A 535 -12.42 -9.81 6.33
CA ILE A 535 -11.04 -10.22 6.65
C ILE A 535 -10.13 -9.00 6.84
N GLU A 536 -10.22 -7.99 5.97
CA GLU A 536 -9.45 -6.75 6.12
C GLU A 536 -9.86 -5.98 7.38
N HIS A 537 -11.16 -5.90 7.69
CA HIS A 537 -11.65 -5.30 8.93
C HIS A 537 -11.18 -6.05 10.17
N LEU A 538 -11.22 -7.38 10.13
CA LEU A 538 -10.74 -8.20 11.21
C LEU A 538 -9.21 -8.07 11.39
N ARG A 539 -8.45 -7.91 10.29
CA ARG A 539 -6.99 -7.70 10.32
C ARG A 539 -6.63 -6.36 10.95
N ASP A 540 -7.29 -5.29 10.53
CA ASP A 540 -7.13 -3.95 11.11
C ASP A 540 -7.52 -3.93 12.61
N THR A 541 -8.63 -4.58 12.96
CA THR A 541 -9.08 -4.68 14.36
C THR A 541 -8.10 -5.49 15.22
N ALA A 542 -7.55 -6.59 14.69
CA ALA A 542 -6.53 -7.38 15.37
C ALA A 542 -5.26 -6.58 15.61
N GLN A 543 -4.79 -5.82 14.60
CA GLN A 543 -3.61 -4.97 14.72
C GLN A 543 -3.82 -3.87 15.76
N LYS A 544 -4.92 -3.11 15.67
CA LYS A 544 -5.25 -2.05 16.63
C LYS A 544 -5.41 -2.56 18.06
N GLN A 545 -5.93 -3.78 18.25
CA GLN A 545 -6.03 -4.41 19.56
C GLN A 545 -4.66 -4.77 20.14
N VAL A 546 -3.70 -5.17 19.30
CA VAL A 546 -2.31 -5.43 19.74
C VAL A 546 -1.64 -4.12 20.16
N GLU A 547 -1.72 -3.08 19.31
CA GLU A 547 -1.16 -1.76 19.59
C GLU A 547 -1.75 -1.16 20.88
N LEU A 548 -3.07 -1.23 21.06
CA LEU A 548 -3.73 -0.76 22.28
C LEU A 548 -3.31 -1.56 23.52
N GLY A 549 -3.07 -2.86 23.37
CA GLY A 549 -2.56 -3.71 24.43
C GLY A 549 -1.16 -3.28 24.89
N ASP A 550 -0.30 -2.90 23.96
CA ASP A 550 1.04 -2.39 24.26
C ASP A 550 0.96 -1.03 24.96
N GLU A 551 0.16 -0.07 24.44
CA GLU A 551 -0.08 1.23 25.09
C GLU A 551 -0.64 1.07 26.53
N THR A 552 -1.54 0.10 26.72
CA THR A 552 -2.12 -0.20 28.03
C THR A 552 -1.09 -0.79 28.99
N GLN A 553 -0.23 -1.68 28.51
CA GLN A 553 0.82 -2.27 29.33
C GLN A 553 1.86 -1.23 29.75
N ASP A 554 2.19 -0.28 28.88
CA ASP A 554 3.06 0.85 29.21
C ASP A 554 2.42 1.71 30.30
N ALA A 555 1.14 2.06 30.15
CA ALA A 555 0.39 2.79 31.16
C ALA A 555 0.30 2.06 32.51
N VAL A 556 0.10 0.74 32.50
CA VAL A 556 0.08 -0.12 33.70
C VAL A 556 1.46 -0.20 34.36
N THR A 557 2.53 -0.36 33.56
CA THR A 557 3.90 -0.46 34.08
C THR A 557 4.33 0.84 34.74
N LEU A 558 3.94 1.98 34.16
CA LEU A 558 4.19 3.30 34.74
C LEU A 558 3.30 3.58 35.97
N ALA A 559 2.18 2.88 36.12
CA ALA A 559 1.28 3.00 37.27
C ALA A 559 1.86 2.42 38.57
N GLU A 560 2.83 1.49 38.50
CA GLU A 560 3.54 0.96 39.68
C GLU A 560 4.28 2.06 40.47
N THR A 561 4.64 3.16 39.80
CA THR A 561 5.39 4.29 40.36
C THR A 561 4.62 5.61 40.40
N ALA A 562 3.38 5.64 39.90
CA ALA A 562 2.57 6.85 39.75
C ALA A 562 1.42 6.92 40.78
N SER A 563 0.86 8.11 40.98
CA SER A 563 -0.31 8.29 41.84
C SER A 563 -1.58 7.73 41.20
N LYS A 564 -2.57 7.34 42.02
CA LYS A 564 -3.87 6.81 41.54
C LYS A 564 -4.57 7.74 40.55
N ALA A 565 -4.42 9.06 40.72
CA ALA A 565 -5.00 10.06 39.81
C ALA A 565 -4.30 10.10 38.45
N GLU A 566 -2.97 9.94 38.40
CA GLU A 566 -2.20 9.86 37.14
C GLU A 566 -2.51 8.58 36.38
N THR A 567 -2.59 7.45 37.10
CA THR A 567 -2.99 6.15 36.51
C THR A 567 -4.38 6.23 35.87
N LEU A 568 -5.36 6.84 36.55
CA LEU A 568 -6.71 7.03 35.99
C LEU A 568 -6.71 7.97 34.78
N SER A 569 -5.88 9.03 34.81
CA SER A 569 -5.76 9.96 33.68
C SER A 569 -5.16 9.28 32.43
N ARG A 570 -4.24 8.32 32.61
CA ARG A 570 -3.64 7.54 31.51
C ARG A 570 -4.58 6.48 30.96
N LEU A 571 -5.30 5.77 31.84
CA LEU A 571 -6.20 4.69 31.44
C LEU A 571 -7.51 5.19 30.80
N GLY A 572 -7.96 6.42 31.10
CA GLY A 572 -9.21 6.96 30.56
C GLY A 572 -9.28 6.94 29.02
N PRO A 573 -8.33 7.56 28.30
CA PRO A 573 -8.28 7.51 26.84
C PRO A 573 -8.18 6.07 26.28
N LEU A 574 -7.40 5.21 26.93
CA LEU A 574 -7.23 3.80 26.53
C LEU A 574 -8.52 3.00 26.69
N SER A 575 -9.30 3.28 27.74
CA SER A 575 -10.62 2.69 27.93
C SER A 575 -11.60 3.11 26.83
N ALA A 576 -11.53 4.36 26.37
CA ALA A 576 -12.36 4.83 25.25
C ALA A 576 -11.96 4.18 23.93
N LYS A 577 -10.66 4.05 23.65
CA LYS A 577 -10.12 3.29 22.51
C LYS A 577 -10.57 1.83 22.55
N GLN A 578 -10.48 1.19 23.72
CA GLN A 578 -10.87 -0.21 23.92
C GLN A 578 -12.37 -0.42 23.69
N HIS A 579 -13.20 0.52 24.15
CA HIS A 579 -14.65 0.46 23.92
C HIS A 579 -15.00 0.61 22.43
N SER A 580 -14.33 1.52 21.74
CA SER A 580 -14.48 1.66 20.28
C SER A 580 -14.12 0.36 19.56
N LEU A 581 -12.95 -0.24 19.86
CA LEU A 581 -12.54 -1.52 19.28
C LEU A 581 -13.50 -2.66 19.60
N SER A 582 -14.08 -2.69 20.80
CA SER A 582 -15.12 -3.66 21.15
C SER A 582 -16.35 -3.51 20.25
N ALA A 583 -16.83 -2.28 20.04
CA ALA A 583 -17.96 -2.02 19.14
C ALA A 583 -17.67 -2.41 17.69
N VAL A 584 -16.45 -2.18 17.20
CA VAL A 584 -16.02 -2.68 15.88
C VAL A 584 -16.03 -4.21 15.83
N THR A 585 -15.47 -4.85 16.86
CA THR A 585 -15.42 -6.31 16.96
C THR A 585 -16.81 -6.94 16.98
N ASP A 586 -17.77 -6.32 17.67
CA ASP A 586 -19.18 -6.75 17.72
C ASP A 586 -19.81 -6.79 16.33
N THR A 587 -19.63 -5.72 15.56
CA THR A 587 -20.17 -5.64 14.22
C THR A 587 -19.53 -6.62 13.23
N ILE A 588 -18.27 -6.98 13.43
CA ILE A 588 -17.59 -8.03 12.64
C ILE A 588 -18.21 -9.39 12.99
N ALA A 589 -18.46 -9.66 14.27
CA ALA A 589 -19.14 -10.87 14.70
C ALA A 589 -20.56 -10.99 14.11
N ASP A 590 -21.34 -9.90 14.14
CA ASP A 590 -22.68 -9.85 13.54
C ASP A 590 -22.64 -10.10 12.02
N ALA A 591 -21.63 -9.56 11.33
CA ALA A 591 -21.46 -9.76 9.90
C ALA A 591 -21.08 -11.21 9.58
N LEU A 592 -20.18 -11.83 10.36
CA LEU A 592 -19.85 -13.26 10.23
C LEU A 592 -21.07 -14.16 10.48
N ALA A 593 -21.90 -13.81 11.47
CA ALA A 593 -23.15 -14.51 11.75
C ALA A 593 -24.12 -14.44 10.57
N LYS A 594 -24.38 -13.24 10.03
CA LYS A 594 -25.23 -13.04 8.84
C LYS A 594 -24.69 -13.77 7.61
N GLN A 595 -23.37 -13.75 7.40
CA GLN A 595 -22.73 -14.48 6.30
C GLN A 595 -22.94 -15.99 6.45
N SER A 596 -22.85 -16.53 7.66
CA SER A 596 -23.14 -17.93 7.93
C SER A 596 -24.60 -18.29 7.66
N GLU A 597 -25.56 -17.43 8.04
CA GLU A 597 -26.99 -17.61 7.76
C GLU A 597 -27.27 -17.60 6.26
N HIS A 598 -26.63 -16.71 5.51
CA HIS A 598 -26.77 -16.62 4.06
C HIS A 598 -26.28 -17.90 3.37
N ILE A 599 -25.14 -18.46 3.81
CA ILE A 599 -24.62 -19.74 3.29
C ILE A 599 -25.58 -20.90 3.60
N VAL A 600 -26.21 -20.91 4.77
CA VAL A 600 -27.24 -21.90 5.14
C VAL A 600 -28.48 -21.77 4.24
N GLN A 601 -28.91 -20.53 3.93
CA GLN A 601 -30.06 -20.29 3.06
C GLN A 601 -29.77 -20.66 1.59
N GLN A 602 -28.58 -20.37 1.08
CA GLN A 602 -28.15 -20.73 -0.27
C GLN A 602 -27.95 -22.25 -0.44
N SER A 603 -27.41 -22.92 0.58
CA SER A 603 -27.22 -24.38 0.56
C SER A 603 -28.54 -25.15 0.68
N ALA A 604 -29.56 -24.60 1.36
CA ALA A 604 -30.90 -25.19 1.43
C ALA A 604 -31.65 -25.20 0.07
N GLN A 605 -31.27 -24.33 -0.87
CA GLN A 605 -31.88 -24.27 -2.21
C GLN A 605 -31.19 -25.14 -3.27
N ASN A 606 -29.94 -25.56 -3.03
CA ASN A 606 -29.19 -26.46 -3.91
C ASN A 606 -29.04 -27.84 -3.25
N THR A 607 -29.98 -28.75 -3.54
CA THR A 607 -29.91 -30.15 -3.12
C THR A 607 -28.90 -30.93 -3.97
N GLY A 608 -27.62 -30.79 -3.66
CA GLY A 608 -26.53 -31.55 -4.28
C GLY A 608 -25.21 -31.31 -3.56
N GLN A 609 -24.54 -32.41 -3.17
CA GLN A 609 -23.33 -32.47 -2.36
C GLN A 609 -22.29 -31.39 -2.72
N ASN A 610 -22.08 -30.44 -1.80
CA ASN A 610 -20.96 -29.51 -1.86
C ASN A 610 -20.23 -29.55 -0.51
N VAL A 611 -19.28 -30.50 -0.38
CA VAL A 611 -18.49 -30.71 0.86
C VAL A 611 -17.72 -29.44 1.25
N ASP A 612 -17.37 -28.62 0.27
CA ASP A 612 -16.65 -27.35 0.44
C ASP A 612 -17.51 -26.27 1.13
N ALA A 613 -18.82 -26.19 0.82
CA ALA A 613 -19.73 -25.24 1.43
C ALA A 613 -19.94 -25.50 2.94
N GLY A 614 -19.93 -26.77 3.36
CA GLY A 614 -19.99 -27.15 4.77
C GLY A 614 -18.75 -26.75 5.56
N GLN A 615 -17.56 -26.91 4.96
CA GLN A 615 -16.29 -26.52 5.58
C GLN A 615 -16.15 -24.98 5.67
N ILE A 616 -16.58 -24.26 4.63
CA ILE A 616 -16.60 -22.79 4.63
C ILE A 616 -17.57 -22.27 5.70
N LEU A 617 -18.76 -22.88 5.83
CA LEU A 617 -19.72 -22.54 6.86
C LEU A 617 -19.16 -22.75 8.28
N GLU A 618 -18.52 -23.90 8.53
CA GLU A 618 -17.91 -24.20 9.83
C GLU A 618 -16.80 -23.20 10.17
N LYS A 619 -15.94 -22.86 9.20
CA LYS A 619 -14.88 -21.85 9.37
C LYS A 619 -15.44 -20.47 9.71
N ILE A 620 -16.48 -20.02 9.01
CA ILE A 620 -17.13 -18.72 9.26
C ILE A 620 -17.82 -18.69 10.63
N GLN A 621 -18.52 -19.76 11.00
CA GLN A 621 -19.15 -19.85 12.33
C GLN A 621 -18.12 -19.85 13.46
N ARG A 622 -17.03 -20.60 13.29
CA ARG A 622 -15.94 -20.67 14.28
C ARG A 622 -15.17 -19.35 14.37
N ALA A 623 -14.94 -18.68 13.25
CA ALA A 623 -14.39 -17.33 13.22
C ALA A 623 -15.33 -16.35 13.94
N GLY A 624 -16.64 -16.41 13.67
CA GLY A 624 -17.66 -15.60 14.34
C GLY A 624 -17.62 -15.75 15.85
N GLN A 625 -17.57 -16.99 16.36
CA GLN A 625 -17.43 -17.28 17.79
C GLN A 625 -16.17 -16.67 18.40
N LEU A 626 -15.02 -16.85 17.74
CA LEU A 626 -13.75 -16.28 18.21
C LEU A 626 -13.79 -14.75 18.27
N VAL A 627 -14.40 -14.11 17.28
CA VAL A 627 -14.59 -12.64 17.26
C VAL A 627 -15.53 -12.20 18.38
N SER A 628 -16.65 -12.89 18.61
CA SER A 628 -17.55 -12.61 19.74
C SER A 628 -16.85 -12.76 21.10
N ASP A 629 -16.04 -13.81 21.27
CA ASP A 629 -15.25 -14.01 22.48
C ASP A 629 -14.19 -12.92 22.67
N ALA A 630 -13.60 -12.43 21.57
CA ALA A 630 -12.68 -11.30 21.62
C ALA A 630 -13.38 -10.04 22.12
N LYS A 631 -14.58 -9.74 21.58
CA LYS A 631 -15.42 -8.62 22.04
C LYS A 631 -15.71 -8.71 23.55
N LEU A 632 -16.15 -9.87 24.04
CA LEU A 632 -16.42 -10.06 25.48
C LEU A 632 -15.21 -9.73 26.36
N LYS A 633 -14.01 -10.12 25.91
CA LYS A 633 -12.75 -9.79 26.62
C LYS A 633 -12.45 -8.29 26.55
N MET A 634 -12.70 -7.64 25.42
CA MET A 634 -12.56 -6.18 25.29
C MET A 634 -13.53 -5.42 26.19
N ASP A 635 -14.79 -5.84 26.26
CA ASP A 635 -15.80 -5.26 27.16
C ASP A 635 -15.42 -5.43 28.63
N ASN A 636 -14.88 -6.59 29.00
CA ASN A 636 -14.33 -6.81 30.35
C ASN A 636 -13.16 -5.86 30.64
N VAL A 637 -12.27 -5.60 29.68
CA VAL A 637 -11.18 -4.63 29.85
C VAL A 637 -11.72 -3.23 30.07
N VAL A 638 -12.72 -2.79 29.28
CA VAL A 638 -13.40 -1.50 29.49
C VAL A 638 -14.00 -1.43 30.89
N TYR A 639 -14.65 -2.50 31.34
CA TYR A 639 -15.22 -2.60 32.68
C TYR A 639 -14.15 -2.50 33.79
N MET A 640 -12.97 -3.10 33.57
CA MET A 640 -11.87 -3.08 34.54
C MET A 640 -11.16 -1.73 34.60
N MET A 641 -10.99 -1.06 33.46
CA MET A 641 -10.38 0.28 33.39
C MET A 641 -11.25 1.39 33.99
N THR A 642 -12.54 1.13 34.18
CA THR A 642 -13.52 2.11 34.68
C THR A 642 -13.87 1.94 36.17
N ARG A 643 -13.26 0.97 36.86
CA ARG A 643 -13.48 0.71 38.31
C ARG A 643 -12.57 1.53 39.23
N ASP A 644 -13.07 1.81 40.43
CA ASP A 644 -12.35 2.56 41.49
C ASP A 644 -11.21 1.78 42.16
N GLU A 645 -11.28 0.45 42.18
CA GLU A 645 -10.19 -0.46 42.56
C GLU A 645 -9.74 -1.16 41.27
N ILE A 646 -8.57 -0.79 40.76
CA ILE A 646 -8.11 -1.24 39.43
C ILE A 646 -7.28 -2.53 39.60
N PRO A 647 -7.79 -3.71 39.22
CA PRO A 647 -6.98 -4.92 39.13
C PRO A 647 -6.13 -4.83 37.84
N LEU A 648 -5.08 -4.00 37.87
CA LEU A 648 -4.21 -3.71 36.72
C LEU A 648 -3.56 -4.98 36.14
N ASP A 649 -3.27 -5.95 37.00
CA ASP A 649 -2.63 -7.23 36.64
C ASP A 649 -3.48 -8.09 35.68
N ASP A 650 -4.80 -7.90 35.71
CA ASP A 650 -5.74 -8.71 34.94
C ASP A 650 -6.07 -8.09 33.56
N ILE A 651 -5.74 -6.81 33.33
CA ILE A 651 -6.05 -6.08 32.09
C ILE A 651 -5.27 -6.64 30.90
N GLY A 652 -3.94 -6.74 31.04
CA GLY A 652 -3.05 -7.25 29.99
C GLY A 652 -3.40 -8.66 29.52
N PRO A 653 -3.65 -9.63 30.41
CA PRO A 653 -4.12 -10.97 30.06
C PRO A 653 -5.39 -10.98 29.20
N GLN A 654 -6.37 -10.12 29.51
CA GLN A 654 -7.63 -10.04 28.76
C GLN A 654 -7.44 -9.44 27.36
N GLN A 655 -6.69 -8.33 27.23
CA GLN A 655 -6.38 -7.73 25.92
C GLN A 655 -5.60 -8.69 25.02
N LYS A 656 -4.67 -9.46 25.60
CA LYS A 656 -3.92 -10.50 24.89
C LYS A 656 -4.80 -11.67 24.47
N ALA A 657 -5.74 -12.05 25.33
CA ALA A 657 -6.70 -13.09 24.99
C ALA A 657 -7.69 -12.63 23.90
N ALA A 658 -7.99 -11.33 23.82
CA ALA A 658 -8.77 -10.75 22.73
C ALA A 658 -7.98 -10.75 21.42
N SER A 659 -6.74 -10.26 21.41
CA SER A 659 -5.90 -10.25 20.21
C SER A 659 -5.64 -11.66 19.66
N LYS A 660 -5.38 -12.63 20.55
CA LYS A 660 -5.24 -14.04 20.15
C LYS A 660 -6.49 -14.57 19.44
N ASN A 661 -7.67 -14.26 19.95
CA ASN A 661 -8.92 -14.72 19.35
C ASN A 661 -9.15 -14.09 17.97
N LEU A 662 -8.88 -12.79 17.81
CA LEU A 662 -8.99 -12.11 16.50
C LEU A 662 -8.01 -12.70 15.47
N ILE A 663 -6.77 -12.96 15.88
CA ILE A 663 -5.74 -13.58 15.02
C ILE A 663 -6.14 -15.01 14.63
N GLN A 664 -6.73 -15.78 15.55
CA GLN A 664 -7.24 -17.12 15.24
C GLN A 664 -8.44 -17.08 14.28
N ALA A 665 -9.34 -16.10 14.44
CA ALA A 665 -10.44 -15.91 13.51
C ALA A 665 -9.94 -15.55 12.11
N LEU A 666 -8.89 -14.72 11.98
CA LEU A 666 -8.25 -14.41 10.70
C LEU A 666 -7.70 -15.66 10.01
N ALA A 667 -6.95 -16.47 10.76
CA ALA A 667 -6.35 -17.69 10.22
C ALA A 667 -7.39 -18.71 9.70
N LEU A 668 -8.63 -18.67 10.22
CA LEU A 668 -9.72 -19.52 9.73
C LEU A 668 -10.35 -19.01 8.43
N LEU A 669 -10.32 -17.69 8.20
CA LEU A 669 -10.99 -17.03 7.08
C LEU A 669 -10.07 -16.79 5.88
N GLU A 670 -8.75 -16.81 6.06
CA GLU A 670 -7.79 -16.75 4.94
C GLU A 670 -7.84 -18.06 4.11
N PRO A 671 -7.91 -17.98 2.77
CA PRO A 671 -7.96 -19.17 1.93
C PRO A 671 -6.66 -19.99 2.08
N PRO A 672 -6.74 -21.34 2.13
CA PRO A 672 -5.54 -22.16 2.11
C PRO A 672 -4.84 -21.94 0.77
N GLN A 673 -3.57 -21.54 0.81
CA GLN A 673 -2.70 -21.64 -0.37
C GLN A 673 -2.70 -23.10 -0.81
N GLN A 674 -2.91 -23.33 -2.11
CA GLN A 674 -2.99 -24.64 -2.75
C GLN A 674 -1.84 -25.56 -2.30
N GLN A 675 -2.10 -26.45 -1.35
CA GLN A 675 -1.21 -27.55 -0.97
C GLN A 675 -1.56 -28.84 -1.74
N GLN A 676 -1.99 -28.73 -3.00
CA GLN A 676 -2.33 -29.90 -3.83
C GLN A 676 -1.24 -30.33 -4.84
N GLU A 677 -0.06 -29.72 -4.83
CA GLU A 677 1.06 -30.17 -5.69
C GLU A 677 2.21 -30.87 -4.95
N GLN A 678 2.18 -30.97 -3.60
CA GLN A 678 3.27 -31.61 -2.85
C GLN A 678 3.15 -33.14 -2.70
N ASP A 679 1.96 -33.73 -2.87
CA ASP A 679 1.78 -35.18 -2.71
C ASP A 679 2.07 -36.00 -3.98
N GLN A 680 2.23 -35.37 -5.15
CA GLN A 680 2.63 -36.08 -6.38
C GLN A 680 4.15 -36.05 -6.65
N GLN A 681 4.91 -35.10 -6.09
CA GLN A 681 6.37 -35.08 -6.25
C GLN A 681 7.12 -35.93 -5.20
N GLN A 682 6.46 -36.40 -4.14
CA GLN A 682 7.08 -37.31 -3.16
C GLN A 682 7.06 -38.79 -3.56
N GLN A 683 6.35 -39.20 -4.62
CA GLN A 683 6.40 -40.58 -5.13
C GLN A 683 7.40 -40.78 -6.29
N GLU A 684 7.96 -39.71 -6.88
CA GLU A 684 8.99 -39.82 -7.92
C GLU A 684 10.43 -39.61 -7.39
N GLN A 685 10.61 -39.14 -6.15
CA GLN A 685 11.93 -38.96 -5.53
C GLN A 685 12.50 -40.21 -4.83
N ASP A 686 11.69 -41.24 -4.57
CA ASP A 686 12.14 -42.49 -3.93
C ASP A 686 12.87 -43.46 -4.89
N GLN A 687 13.07 -43.10 -6.17
CA GLN A 687 13.79 -43.94 -7.14
C GLN A 687 15.15 -43.40 -7.64
N GLN A 688 15.63 -42.24 -7.18
CA GLN A 688 16.94 -41.72 -7.61
C GLN A 688 17.85 -41.14 -6.51
N GLN A 689 17.72 -41.60 -5.26
CA GLN A 689 18.73 -41.32 -4.21
C GLN A 689 19.38 -42.59 -3.67
N GLN A 690 20.20 -43.22 -4.51
CA GLN A 690 21.44 -43.85 -4.09
C GLN A 690 22.58 -43.19 -4.86
N GLU A 691 22.99 -42.00 -4.41
CA GLU A 691 24.40 -41.58 -4.34
C GLU A 691 24.50 -40.11 -3.88
N GLN A 692 25.30 -39.91 -2.82
CA GLN A 692 25.91 -38.67 -2.34
C GLN A 692 25.11 -37.75 -1.39
N ASP A 693 25.14 -38.17 -0.12
CA ASP A 693 25.32 -37.25 1.02
C ASP A 693 26.67 -36.51 0.93
N GLN A 694 26.66 -35.19 0.83
CA GLN A 694 27.22 -34.25 1.84
C GLN A 694 27.37 -32.80 1.31
N GLN A 695 26.86 -31.88 2.14
CA GLN A 695 27.14 -30.45 2.29
C GLN A 695 26.21 -29.39 1.66
N GLN A 696 25.50 -28.75 2.60
CA GLN A 696 25.07 -27.35 2.68
C GLN A 696 23.80 -26.92 1.95
N GLN A 697 22.71 -27.06 2.72
CA GLN A 697 21.52 -26.22 2.72
C GLN A 697 21.88 -24.74 2.90
N GLU A 698 21.44 -23.90 1.99
CA GLU A 698 20.87 -22.56 2.26
C GLU A 698 20.39 -21.93 0.95
N GLN A 699 19.16 -22.28 0.51
CA GLN A 699 18.35 -21.46 -0.39
C GLN A 699 16.97 -22.10 -0.55
N ASN A 700 15.99 -21.61 0.22
CA ASN A 700 14.59 -21.57 -0.22
C ASN A 700 13.78 -20.70 0.74
N GLN A 701 13.61 -19.42 0.40
CA GLN A 701 12.55 -18.59 0.96
C GLN A 701 12.27 -17.44 -0.02
N GLN A 702 11.37 -17.67 -0.97
CA GLN A 702 10.77 -16.58 -1.77
C GLN A 702 9.32 -16.87 -2.22
N GLN A 703 8.56 -17.61 -1.40
CA GLN A 703 7.10 -17.77 -1.56
C GLN A 703 6.31 -17.53 -0.25
N GLN A 704 6.80 -16.63 0.62
CA GLN A 704 6.18 -16.37 1.93
C GLN A 704 5.84 -14.89 2.18
N GLN A 705 5.50 -14.12 1.15
CA GLN A 705 5.24 -12.68 1.33
C GLN A 705 3.86 -12.32 1.91
N GLU A 706 2.90 -13.24 2.02
CA GLU A 706 1.64 -12.99 2.75
C GLU A 706 1.50 -13.81 4.05
N GLN A 707 2.01 -15.05 4.09
CA GLN A 707 2.15 -15.81 5.35
C GLN A 707 3.26 -15.29 6.28
N GLY A 708 4.23 -14.55 5.73
CA GLY A 708 5.32 -13.95 6.49
C GLY A 708 4.84 -12.93 7.52
N ASN A 709 3.81 -12.13 7.20
CA ASN A 709 3.31 -11.10 8.10
C ASN A 709 2.57 -11.69 9.33
N LEU A 710 1.79 -12.75 9.13
CA LEU A 710 1.03 -13.42 10.21
C LEU A 710 1.94 -14.25 11.12
N ASN A 711 2.89 -15.00 10.55
CA ASN A 711 3.89 -15.72 11.33
C ASN A 711 4.89 -14.75 12.00
N GLN A 712 5.28 -13.64 11.37
CA GLN A 712 6.05 -12.58 12.04
C GLN A 712 5.25 -11.88 13.14
N MET A 713 3.93 -11.72 13.01
CA MET A 713 3.08 -11.16 14.07
C MET A 713 2.95 -12.15 15.25
N LEU A 714 2.69 -13.44 14.99
CA LEU A 714 2.62 -14.49 16.02
C LEU A 714 3.98 -14.76 16.67
N GLN A 715 5.06 -14.73 15.89
CA GLN A 715 6.43 -14.89 16.37
C GLN A 715 6.89 -13.64 17.11
N GLY A 716 6.55 -12.44 16.66
CA GLY A 716 6.74 -11.20 17.41
C GLY A 716 5.98 -11.21 18.73
N VAL A 717 4.74 -11.69 18.79
CA VAL A 717 4.00 -11.88 20.05
C VAL A 717 4.68 -12.93 20.95
N ARG A 718 5.24 -14.02 20.41
CA ARG A 718 5.96 -15.07 21.17
C ARG A 718 7.35 -14.64 21.64
N ASP A 719 8.11 -13.95 20.81
CA ASP A 719 9.46 -13.47 21.11
C ASP A 719 9.39 -12.34 22.13
N ARG A 720 8.41 -11.43 21.98
CA ARG A 720 8.11 -10.41 23.00
C ARG A 720 7.59 -11.05 24.29
N GLU A 721 6.85 -12.17 24.24
CA GLU A 721 6.46 -12.95 25.43
C GLU A 721 7.66 -13.60 26.13
N ALA A 722 8.59 -14.15 25.36
CA ALA A 722 9.82 -14.73 25.88
C ALA A 722 10.66 -13.65 26.57
N GLN A 723 10.76 -12.46 25.96
CA GLN A 723 11.36 -11.26 26.55
C GLN A 723 10.66 -10.86 27.85
N ARG A 724 9.32 -10.77 27.84
CA ARG A 724 8.49 -10.47 29.05
C ARG A 724 8.77 -11.43 30.20
N ARG A 725 8.89 -12.74 29.92
CA ARG A 725 9.21 -13.75 30.95
C ARG A 725 10.65 -13.64 31.44
N GLN A 726 11.60 -13.25 30.57
CA GLN A 726 12.97 -12.97 30.98
C GLN A 726 13.04 -11.74 31.88
N ASP A 727 12.37 -10.65 31.51
CA ASP A 727 12.36 -9.40 32.29
C ASP A 727 11.66 -9.57 33.65
N GLN A 728 10.56 -10.34 33.71
CA GLN A 728 9.92 -10.71 34.98
C GLN A 728 10.83 -11.60 35.84
N LYS A 729 11.55 -12.56 35.23
CA LYS A 729 12.53 -13.40 35.95
C LYS A 729 13.74 -12.60 36.43
N GLU A 730 14.21 -11.61 35.66
CA GLU A 730 15.29 -10.71 36.07
C GLU A 730 14.84 -9.77 37.20
N LYS A 731 13.62 -9.22 37.13
CA LYS A 731 13.03 -8.42 38.23
C LYS A 731 12.84 -9.25 39.50
N GLN A 732 12.37 -10.49 39.40
CA GLN A 732 12.28 -11.41 40.54
C GLN A 732 13.65 -11.79 41.11
N LYS A 733 14.67 -12.00 40.26
CA LYS A 733 16.06 -12.22 40.70
C LYS A 733 16.67 -11.00 41.40
N ARG A 734 16.38 -9.78 40.92
CA ARG A 734 16.82 -8.53 41.56
C ARG A 734 16.12 -8.26 42.89
N SER A 735 14.87 -8.70 43.06
CA SER A 735 14.11 -8.60 44.32
C SER A 735 14.53 -9.65 45.37
N SER A 736 15.05 -10.81 44.94
CA SER A 736 15.47 -11.89 45.85
C SER A 736 16.96 -11.84 46.28
N GLY A 737 17.73 -10.86 45.81
CA GLY A 737 19.14 -10.70 46.15
C GLY A 737 19.38 -9.82 47.39
N TYR A 738 19.00 -10.30 48.57
CA TYR A 738 19.54 -9.75 49.82
C TYR A 738 20.98 -10.27 49.98
N GLU A 739 21.98 -9.41 49.76
CA GLU A 739 23.36 -9.68 50.15
C GLU A 739 23.43 -9.88 51.67
N PRO A 740 24.03 -10.97 52.18
CA PRO A 740 24.30 -11.11 53.60
C PRO A 740 25.40 -10.11 53.98
N VAL A 741 25.09 -9.18 54.87
CA VAL A 741 26.10 -8.33 55.52
C VAL A 741 27.05 -9.25 56.29
N GLU A 742 28.29 -9.38 55.81
CA GLU A 742 29.38 -9.92 56.60
C GLU A 742 29.53 -9.04 57.85
N LYS A 743 29.27 -9.64 59.01
CA LYS A 743 29.72 -9.10 60.29
C LYS A 743 31.25 -9.12 60.23
N ASP A 744 31.87 -7.97 60.38
CA ASP A 744 33.12 -7.93 61.11
C ASP A 744 33.22 -6.68 61.99
N TRP A 745 33.66 -6.99 63.20
CA TRP A 745 34.38 -6.17 64.14
C TRP A 745 35.72 -5.74 63.54
#